data_AF-A0A838ITG4-F1
#
_entry.id   AF-A0A838ITG4-F1
#
_cell.length_a   1.000
_cell.length_b   1.000
_cell.length_c   1.000
_cell.angle_alpha   90.00
_cell.angle_beta   90.00
_cell.angle_gamma   90.00
#
_symmetry.space_group_name_H-M   'P 1'
#
loop_
_entity.id
_entity.type
_entity.pdbx_description
1 polymer ?
#
loop_
_entity_poly.entity_id
_entity_poly.type
_entity_poly.pdbx_seq_one_letter_code
_entity_poly.pdbx_strand_id
1 'polypeptide(L)'
;MNRSRTLPQLLALLCVVWFQTLVVAQGAPPEPALADLPVTRVVLFTTGVGYFEHAGSVTGDAEIELRVAHEHMDDLLGSLVLEDFDGGRVQAVRYDARDPLERVLASYAIDLSHDPTLAQLLAQARGEAVRLQASERIEGVLVNVEQVHTAEGGTSTLLTLATEGGLRRVPLDEVRDVWFERAELRAELDAALAAIARSRDGDANVVRLRFEGDGERRVRIGYLREMPVWKPSYRIVLGDDGRADLQGWAILDNPTNLDLIDVQVAFVAGLPISIVSELFAPVYVDRPRVGPSLPNAVVPPIDGGAFARSLPMAPSPLAMDMAAEAAPPPRLGAGSGVAAMAEGVATGTSFAYVVQGSVSVGRYESAMIPVLVASVAAPRASLFVPGVAGSSPLRAVRLVNDTPFHLAAGPVTLFDAGGFVGNARLGDVPPGEERLLSYAIDQELQVAVETAAAPEELTGVSLRGGLLETVHRLRVRTVVRVAHPSTSRFLVIELPRRPGYDVVSPEPAPTETAAALRFGVALVGDDAIVPSDDTVPTHATCEGDAPCRLEVVFERVESRTIALANVDSERLVVFLENVTLDDDDRAVLAEIVALGRRASGLARDAAAVAARIDALFRDQERVRQNMAALDRNSTLYRRYLADLESQEDELAELAAERDSLVQARRAAQEALDDLLAGLAEAATE
;
A
#
# COMPACT_ATOMS: atom_id res chain seq x y z
N MET A 1 -23.30 87.34 64.92
CA MET A 1 -21.90 87.86 64.94
C MET A 1 -21.30 87.55 63.57
N ASN A 2 -20.73 88.46 62.78
CA ASN A 2 -20.54 89.90 62.84
C ASN A 2 -20.07 90.32 61.43
N ARG A 3 -20.74 91.32 60.80
CA ARG A 3 -20.22 92.25 59.76
C ARG A 3 -19.84 91.65 58.38
N SER A 4 -20.11 92.24 57.21
CA SER A 4 -20.58 93.58 56.85
C SER A 4 -20.72 93.73 55.31
N ARG A 5 -21.77 94.45 54.88
CA ARG A 5 -21.78 95.56 53.87
C ARG A 5 -21.54 95.25 52.37
N THR A 6 -22.58 95.36 51.53
CA THR A 6 -22.97 96.49 50.60
C THR A 6 -22.22 96.44 49.25
N LEU A 7 -22.84 96.13 48.09
CA LEU A 7 -23.72 96.92 47.18
C LEU A 7 -23.01 96.99 45.78
N PRO A 8 -23.63 97.41 44.66
CA PRO A 8 -24.56 96.65 43.78
C PRO A 8 -24.17 96.82 42.27
N GLN A 9 -25.17 96.75 41.37
CA GLN A 9 -25.16 97.13 39.93
C GLN A 9 -24.77 96.00 38.96
N LEU A 10 -25.41 95.74 37.82
CA LEU A 10 -26.36 96.49 36.98
C LEU A 10 -26.93 95.50 35.94
N LEU A 11 -28.22 95.69 35.61
CA LEU A 11 -28.86 95.52 34.30
C LEU A 11 -29.05 94.14 33.60
N ALA A 12 -30.32 93.94 33.23
CA ALA A 12 -30.84 93.47 31.94
C ALA A 12 -30.67 91.98 31.55
N LEU A 13 -31.77 91.21 31.53
CA LEU A 13 -32.59 90.95 30.33
C LEU A 13 -31.85 90.11 29.27
N LEU A 14 -32.04 88.78 29.29
CA LEU A 14 -32.69 88.02 28.20
C LEU A 14 -32.73 86.52 28.54
N CYS A 15 -33.93 85.96 28.57
CA CYS A 15 -34.16 84.52 28.50
C CYS A 15 -33.78 84.00 27.10
N VAL A 16 -32.80 83.10 26.99
CA VAL A 16 -32.86 81.92 26.11
C VAL A 16 -32.02 80.80 26.73
N VAL A 17 -32.65 79.64 26.88
CA VAL A 17 -32.13 78.37 27.38
C VAL A 17 -30.93 77.90 26.54
N TRP A 18 -29.79 77.65 27.18
CA TRP A 18 -28.68 76.87 26.61
C TRP A 18 -28.53 75.57 27.44
N PHE A 19 -29.08 74.48 26.91
CA PHE A 19 -28.68 73.13 27.29
C PHE A 19 -27.39 72.82 26.52
N GLN A 20 -26.24 72.90 27.19
CA GLN A 20 -25.00 72.35 26.63
C GLN A 20 -24.84 70.91 27.10
N THR A 21 -24.98 69.99 26.15
CA THR A 21 -24.55 68.60 26.25
C THR A 21 -23.02 68.56 26.39
N LEU A 22 -22.53 68.10 27.55
CA LEU A 22 -21.18 67.58 27.68
C LEU A 22 -21.09 66.28 26.88
N VAL A 23 -20.50 66.36 25.68
CA VAL A 23 -19.98 65.19 24.97
C VAL A 23 -18.64 64.87 25.61
N VAL A 24 -18.60 63.86 26.48
CA VAL A 24 -17.35 63.19 26.87
C VAL A 24 -16.87 62.45 25.62
N ALA A 25 -15.82 62.96 24.98
CA ALA A 25 -15.08 62.20 24.00
C ALA A 25 -14.44 61.00 24.73
N GLN A 26 -15.05 59.83 24.61
CA GLN A 26 -14.37 58.57 24.91
C GLN A 26 -13.25 58.44 23.88
N GLY A 27 -12.01 58.71 24.31
CA GLY A 27 -10.83 58.37 23.53
C GLY A 27 -10.84 56.87 23.26
N ALA A 28 -10.60 56.49 22.01
CA ALA A 28 -10.38 55.09 21.65
C ALA A 28 -9.30 54.50 22.60
N PRO A 29 -9.47 53.26 23.08
CA PRO A 29 -8.44 52.60 23.87
C PRO A 29 -7.12 52.60 23.07
N PRO A 30 -5.97 52.78 23.74
CA PRO A 30 -4.67 52.77 23.07
C PRO A 30 -4.51 51.48 22.25
N GLU A 31 -4.06 51.62 21.01
CA GLU A 31 -3.73 50.46 20.19
C GLU A 31 -2.57 49.69 20.86
N PRO A 32 -2.69 48.36 20.99
CA PRO A 32 -1.63 47.53 21.57
C PRO A 32 -0.36 47.65 20.73
N ALA A 33 0.79 47.51 21.38
CA ALA A 33 2.07 47.54 20.66
C ALA A 33 2.25 46.27 19.83
N LEU A 34 2.70 46.42 18.57
CA LEU A 34 3.06 45.28 17.73
C LEU A 34 4.34 44.64 18.27
N ALA A 35 4.25 43.39 18.69
CA ALA A 35 5.38 42.59 19.17
C ALA A 35 5.81 41.60 18.08
N ASP A 36 7.13 41.45 17.90
CA ASP A 36 7.71 40.44 17.01
C ASP A 36 8.12 39.22 17.83
N LEU A 37 7.60 38.06 17.47
CA LEU A 37 7.85 36.79 18.17
C LEU A 37 8.56 35.84 17.20
N PRO A 38 9.85 35.54 17.40
CA PRO A 38 10.58 34.67 16.48
C PRO A 38 10.09 33.22 16.58
N VAL A 39 10.28 32.45 15.50
CA VAL A 39 10.15 30.99 15.56
C VAL A 39 11.27 30.48 16.44
N THR A 40 10.95 29.70 17.48
CA THR A 40 11.92 29.10 18.39
C THR A 40 12.05 27.60 18.21
N ARG A 41 11.01 26.94 17.66
CA ARG A 41 11.01 25.48 17.46
C ARG A 41 10.19 25.07 16.24
N VAL A 42 10.73 24.09 15.51
CA VAL A 42 10.08 23.47 14.35
C VAL A 42 10.12 21.94 14.49
N VAL A 43 8.99 21.28 14.29
CA VAL A 43 8.90 19.81 14.28
C VAL A 43 8.33 19.35 12.94
N LEU A 44 9.06 18.50 12.22
CA LEU A 44 8.67 18.03 10.89
C LEU A 44 8.19 16.58 10.93
N PHE A 45 7.09 16.32 10.26
CA PHE A 45 6.44 15.00 10.22
C PHE A 45 6.57 14.38 8.83
N THR A 46 6.52 13.05 8.75
CA THR A 46 6.55 12.34 7.46
C THR A 46 5.25 12.48 6.65
N THR A 47 4.22 13.13 7.22
CA THR A 47 2.89 13.33 6.61
C THR A 47 2.78 14.61 5.80
N GLY A 48 3.88 15.36 5.64
CA GLY A 48 3.89 16.62 4.89
C GLY A 48 3.39 17.82 5.71
N VAL A 49 3.55 17.76 7.03
CA VAL A 49 3.14 18.85 7.94
C VAL A 49 4.33 19.21 8.83
N GLY A 50 4.46 20.49 9.16
CA GLY A 50 5.37 21.00 10.17
C GLY A 50 4.62 21.72 11.29
N TYR A 51 5.01 21.47 12.54
CA TYR A 51 4.61 22.27 13.70
C TYR A 51 5.61 23.39 13.91
N PHE A 52 5.11 24.62 13.97
CA PHE A 52 5.88 25.83 14.24
C PHE A 52 5.51 26.37 15.61
N GLU A 53 6.52 26.73 16.39
CA GLU A 53 6.37 27.37 17.69
C GLU A 53 7.09 28.71 17.67
N HIS A 54 6.36 29.78 17.95
CA HIS A 54 6.91 31.09 18.27
C HIS A 54 6.85 31.29 19.78
N ALA A 55 7.94 31.72 20.40
CA ALA A 55 7.99 31.97 21.84
C ALA A 55 8.87 33.19 22.17
N GLY A 56 8.52 33.87 23.27
CA GLY A 56 9.23 35.06 23.71
C GLY A 56 8.45 35.84 24.78
N SER A 57 8.91 37.05 25.10
CA SER A 57 8.27 37.94 26.07
C SER A 57 7.50 39.06 25.38
N VAL A 58 6.30 39.36 25.88
CA VAL A 58 5.50 40.56 25.53
C VAL A 58 5.35 41.45 26.76
N THR A 59 5.17 42.76 26.56
CA THR A 59 5.00 43.73 27.66
C THR A 59 3.67 44.46 27.54
N GLY A 60 2.88 44.48 28.61
CA GLY A 60 1.55 45.09 28.57
C GLY A 60 0.64 44.40 27.55
N ASP A 61 -0.33 45.15 27.02
CA ASP A 61 -1.13 44.69 25.89
C ASP A 61 -0.29 44.65 24.61
N ALA A 62 -0.25 43.49 23.96
CA ALA A 62 0.55 43.26 22.77
C ALA A 62 -0.28 42.60 21.66
N GLU A 63 0.01 42.97 20.42
CA GLU A 63 -0.52 42.34 19.22
C GLU A 63 0.60 41.73 18.40
N ILE A 64 0.38 40.53 17.87
CA ILE A 64 1.32 39.79 17.04
C ILE A 64 0.64 39.52 15.70
N GLU A 65 1.34 39.80 14.60
CA GLU A 65 0.86 39.55 13.25
C GLU A 65 1.59 38.37 12.61
N LEU A 66 0.83 37.36 12.19
CA LEU A 66 1.34 36.25 11.38
C LEU A 66 0.91 36.44 9.93
N ARG A 67 1.87 36.38 9.00
CA ARG A 67 1.60 36.38 7.56
C ARG A 67 1.55 34.95 7.06
N VAL A 68 0.38 34.50 6.64
CA VAL A 68 0.13 33.10 6.28
C VAL A 68 -0.45 33.02 4.87
N ALA A 69 0.12 32.17 4.02
CA ALA A 69 -0.38 32.00 2.65
C ALA A 69 -1.82 31.47 2.67
N HIS A 70 -2.62 31.83 1.66
CA HIS A 70 -4.03 31.44 1.57
C HIS A 70 -4.25 29.94 1.76
N GLU A 71 -3.47 29.12 1.06
CA GLU A 71 -3.52 27.65 1.09
C GLU A 71 -3.19 27.01 2.45
N HIS A 72 -2.54 27.74 3.36
CA HIS A 72 -2.17 27.23 4.69
C HIS A 72 -3.06 27.74 5.82
N MET A 73 -4.07 28.58 5.51
CA MET A 73 -4.94 29.15 6.52
C MET A 73 -5.78 28.09 7.24
N ASP A 74 -6.20 27.04 6.52
CA ASP A 74 -6.96 25.93 7.09
C ASP A 74 -6.18 25.20 8.18
N ASP A 75 -4.94 24.80 7.87
CA ASP A 75 -4.06 24.13 8.82
C ASP A 75 -3.77 25.00 10.05
N LEU A 76 -3.49 26.29 9.82
CA LEU A 76 -3.28 27.25 10.90
C LEU A 76 -4.50 27.32 11.83
N LEU A 77 -5.69 27.58 11.28
CA LEU A 77 -6.92 27.77 12.07
C LEU A 77 -7.34 26.48 12.79
N GLY A 78 -7.11 25.31 12.20
CA GLY A 78 -7.43 24.02 12.82
C GLY A 78 -6.48 23.60 13.94
N SER A 79 -5.31 24.23 14.06
CA SER A 79 -4.24 23.78 14.96
C SER A 79 -3.65 24.86 15.86
N LEU A 80 -4.09 26.12 15.73
CA LEU A 80 -3.54 27.26 16.48
C LEU A 80 -3.75 27.09 17.99
N VAL A 81 -2.65 27.11 18.72
CA VAL A 81 -2.57 27.10 20.18
C VAL A 81 -1.89 28.37 20.65
N LEU A 82 -2.49 29.06 21.61
CA LEU A 82 -1.99 30.31 22.19
C LEU A 82 -1.92 30.16 23.70
N GLU A 83 -0.77 30.44 24.28
CA GLU A 83 -0.53 30.34 25.72
C GLU A 83 0.17 31.58 26.25
N ASP A 84 -0.30 32.06 27.41
CA ASP A 84 0.38 33.06 28.24
C ASP A 84 0.69 32.39 29.58
N PHE A 85 1.98 32.34 29.94
CA PHE A 85 2.44 31.61 31.11
C PHE A 85 2.43 32.43 32.41
N ASP A 86 2.24 33.74 32.31
CA ASP A 86 2.44 34.68 33.42
C ASP A 86 1.13 35.43 33.76
N GLY A 87 -0.02 34.81 33.46
CA GLY A 87 -1.35 35.21 33.94
C GLY A 87 -2.12 36.18 33.04
N GLY A 88 -1.66 36.41 31.80
CA GLY A 88 -2.37 37.19 30.80
C GLY A 88 -3.57 36.47 30.18
N ARG A 89 -4.31 37.19 29.33
CA ARG A 89 -5.47 36.68 28.61
C ARG A 89 -5.28 36.78 27.10
N VAL A 90 -5.64 35.72 26.40
CA VAL A 90 -5.67 35.68 24.94
C VAL A 90 -7.04 36.17 24.45
N GLN A 91 -7.04 37.12 23.53
CA GLN A 91 -8.25 37.67 22.90
C GLN A 91 -8.61 36.93 21.61
N ALA A 92 -9.77 37.24 21.03
CA ALA A 92 -10.21 36.65 19.78
C ALA A 92 -9.21 36.89 18.63
N VAL A 93 -8.84 35.82 17.94
CA VAL A 93 -7.98 35.85 16.75
C VAL A 93 -8.72 36.53 15.59
N ARG A 94 -8.07 37.48 14.92
CA ARG A 94 -8.65 38.24 13.80
C ARG A 94 -7.88 37.97 12.53
N TYR A 95 -8.58 37.70 11.43
CA TYR A 95 -7.99 37.52 10.11
C TYR A 95 -8.89 38.15 9.04
N ASP A 96 -8.30 38.49 7.90
CA ASP A 96 -9.05 39.11 6.81
C ASP A 96 -9.86 38.04 6.08
N ALA A 97 -11.19 38.12 6.18
CA ALA A 97 -12.09 37.29 5.38
C ALA A 97 -12.08 37.81 3.93
N ARG A 98 -11.74 36.96 2.97
CA ARG A 98 -11.84 37.28 1.54
C ARG A 98 -12.88 36.38 0.89
N ASP A 99 -13.85 36.99 0.23
CA ASP A 99 -14.71 36.25 -0.70
C ASP A 99 -13.84 35.65 -1.82
N PRO A 100 -14.12 34.42 -2.28
CA PRO A 100 -13.42 33.84 -3.42
C PRO A 100 -13.46 34.81 -4.60
N LEU A 101 -12.32 35.04 -5.25
CA LEU A 101 -12.21 35.95 -6.40
C LEU A 101 -13.28 35.64 -7.45
N GLU A 102 -13.57 34.36 -7.69
CA GLU A 102 -14.60 33.88 -8.59
C GLU A 102 -15.99 34.48 -8.29
N ARG A 103 -16.40 34.53 -7.01
CA ARG A 103 -17.69 35.10 -6.61
C ARG A 103 -17.72 36.61 -6.74
N VAL A 104 -16.61 37.28 -6.45
CA VAL A 104 -16.47 38.73 -6.63
C VAL A 104 -16.59 39.06 -8.12
N LEU A 105 -15.93 38.29 -9.00
CA LEU A 105 -15.99 38.49 -10.45
C LEU A 105 -17.37 38.19 -11.04
N ALA A 106 -18.04 37.13 -10.57
CA ALA A 106 -19.40 36.77 -10.98
C ALA A 106 -20.47 37.80 -10.56
N SER A 107 -20.14 38.74 -9.66
CA SER A 107 -21.07 39.78 -9.20
C SER A 107 -21.12 41.01 -10.12
N TYR A 108 -20.14 41.20 -11.00
CA TYR A 108 -20.11 42.32 -11.95
C TYR A 108 -20.96 42.02 -13.20
N ALA A 109 -21.37 43.05 -13.95
CA ALA A 109 -22.17 42.88 -15.17
C ALA A 109 -21.43 42.13 -16.30
N ILE A 110 -20.09 42.14 -16.26
CA ILE A 110 -19.24 41.31 -17.12
C ILE A 110 -18.47 40.37 -16.19
N ASP A 111 -18.77 39.08 -16.30
CA ASP A 111 -18.14 38.04 -15.52
C ASP A 111 -16.80 37.64 -16.16
N LEU A 112 -15.72 37.86 -15.41
CA LEU A 112 -14.33 37.53 -15.79
C LEU A 112 -13.80 36.27 -15.09
N SER A 113 -14.62 35.56 -14.31
CA SER A 113 -14.17 34.43 -13.48
C SER A 113 -13.59 33.24 -14.26
N HIS A 114 -13.93 33.10 -15.54
CA HIS A 114 -13.58 31.95 -16.38
C HIS A 114 -12.71 32.32 -17.60
N ASP A 115 -11.87 33.36 -17.49
CA ASP A 115 -10.99 33.84 -18.57
C ASP A 115 -11.69 33.94 -19.94
N PRO A 116 -12.81 34.70 -20.04
CA PRO A 116 -13.61 34.74 -21.26
C PRO A 116 -12.84 35.35 -22.44
N THR A 117 -13.02 34.76 -23.62
CA THR A 117 -12.58 35.32 -24.90
C THR A 117 -13.29 36.64 -25.21
N LEU A 118 -12.74 37.45 -26.11
CA LEU A 118 -13.41 38.69 -26.57
C LEU A 118 -14.83 38.42 -27.11
N ALA A 119 -15.03 37.29 -27.81
CA ALA A 119 -16.36 36.88 -28.27
C ALA A 119 -17.33 36.63 -27.10
N GLN A 120 -16.87 35.97 -26.04
CA GLN A 120 -17.68 35.72 -24.84
C GLN A 120 -17.95 36.99 -24.05
N LEU A 121 -16.97 37.89 -23.91
CA LEU A 121 -17.14 39.20 -23.29
C LEU A 121 -18.20 40.04 -24.02
N LEU A 122 -18.10 40.12 -25.35
CA LEU A 122 -19.09 40.81 -26.17
C LEU A 122 -20.46 40.11 -26.10
N ALA A 123 -20.50 38.77 -26.05
CA ALA A 123 -21.75 38.04 -25.90
C ALA A 123 -22.48 38.36 -24.58
N GLN A 124 -21.74 38.60 -23.50
CA GLN A 124 -22.26 39.07 -22.21
C GLN A 124 -22.76 40.53 -22.29
N ALA A 125 -22.06 41.38 -23.05
CA ALA A 125 -22.42 42.78 -23.27
C ALA A 125 -23.51 42.99 -24.36
N ARG A 126 -24.37 42.00 -24.59
CA ARG A 126 -25.47 42.12 -25.55
C ARG A 126 -26.48 43.17 -25.07
N GLY A 127 -26.84 44.09 -25.96
CA GLY A 127 -27.68 45.24 -25.64
C GLY A 127 -26.88 46.50 -25.30
N GLU A 128 -25.55 46.42 -25.23
CA GLU A 128 -24.70 47.58 -24.96
C GLU A 128 -24.37 48.39 -26.21
N ALA A 129 -24.30 49.71 -26.04
CA ALA A 129 -23.76 50.60 -27.06
C ALA A 129 -22.24 50.44 -27.13
N VAL A 130 -21.76 50.03 -28.29
CA VAL A 130 -20.34 49.78 -28.55
C VAL A 130 -19.86 50.60 -29.74
N ARG A 131 -18.60 51.00 -29.66
CA ARG A 131 -17.83 51.53 -30.77
C ARG A 131 -16.76 50.51 -31.13
N LEU A 132 -16.70 50.13 -32.39
CA LEU A 132 -15.73 49.18 -32.92
C LEU A 132 -14.81 49.91 -33.90
N GLN A 133 -13.52 49.63 -33.82
CA GLN A 133 -12.57 49.98 -34.86
C GLN A 133 -12.27 48.73 -35.68
N ALA A 134 -12.79 48.67 -36.90
CA ALA A 134 -12.41 47.67 -37.89
C ALA A 134 -11.64 48.35 -39.03
N SER A 135 -11.91 47.98 -40.29
CA SER A 135 -11.49 48.76 -41.47
C SER A 135 -12.02 50.19 -41.43
N GLU A 136 -13.18 50.41 -40.83
CA GLU A 136 -13.73 51.72 -40.47
C GLU A 136 -14.27 51.73 -39.04
N ARG A 137 -14.58 52.92 -38.54
CA ARG A 137 -15.21 53.10 -37.23
C ARG A 137 -16.71 52.84 -37.34
N ILE A 138 -17.22 51.95 -36.49
CA ILE A 138 -18.62 51.52 -36.48
C ILE A 138 -19.19 51.74 -35.08
N GLU A 139 -20.30 52.45 -34.98
CA GLU A 139 -21.00 52.70 -33.72
C GLU A 139 -22.42 52.14 -33.79
N GLY A 140 -22.84 51.44 -32.74
CA GLY A 140 -24.16 50.83 -32.66
C GLY A 140 -24.37 50.00 -31.40
N VAL A 141 -25.55 49.42 -31.26
CA VAL A 141 -25.90 48.55 -30.14
C VAL A 141 -25.60 47.09 -30.51
N LEU A 142 -24.89 46.37 -29.65
CA LEU A 142 -24.55 44.97 -29.90
C LEU A 142 -25.78 44.07 -29.76
N VAL A 143 -26.25 43.52 -30.89
CA VAL A 143 -27.47 42.68 -30.95
C VAL A 143 -27.14 41.21 -30.71
N ASN A 144 -26.06 40.72 -31.32
CA ASN A 144 -25.70 39.31 -31.23
C ASN A 144 -24.21 39.08 -31.52
N VAL A 145 -23.70 38.00 -30.96
CA VAL A 145 -22.38 37.41 -31.29
C VAL A 145 -22.66 35.97 -31.69
N GLU A 146 -22.37 35.61 -32.95
CA GLU A 146 -22.64 34.29 -33.48
C GLU A 146 -21.37 33.66 -34.06
N GLN A 147 -21.22 32.34 -33.90
CA GLN A 147 -20.21 31.57 -34.62
C GLN A 147 -20.84 30.94 -35.85
N VAL A 148 -20.19 31.13 -37.01
CA VAL A 148 -20.65 30.60 -38.28
C VAL A 148 -19.54 29.75 -38.89
N HIS A 149 -19.91 28.58 -39.42
CA HIS A 149 -18.98 27.73 -40.15
C HIS A 149 -18.70 28.34 -41.54
N THR A 150 -17.43 28.50 -41.88
CA THR A 150 -17.01 28.99 -43.19
C THR A 150 -17.03 27.86 -44.23
N ALA A 151 -17.18 28.22 -45.51
CA ALA A 151 -17.21 27.25 -46.61
C ALA A 151 -15.90 26.43 -46.75
N GLU A 152 -14.82 26.90 -46.13
CA GLU A 152 -13.49 26.27 -46.09
C GLU A 152 -13.29 25.37 -44.85
N GLY A 153 -14.33 25.13 -44.05
CA GLY A 153 -14.29 24.25 -42.87
C GLY A 153 -13.80 24.91 -41.58
N GLY A 154 -13.62 26.23 -41.57
CA GLY A 154 -13.28 27.00 -40.37
C GLY A 154 -14.49 27.52 -39.59
N THR A 155 -14.26 28.15 -38.45
CA THR A 155 -15.28 28.89 -37.67
C THR A 155 -14.93 30.37 -37.65
N SER A 156 -15.85 31.23 -38.08
CA SER A 156 -15.72 32.70 -37.98
C SER A 156 -16.75 33.23 -36.99
N THR A 157 -16.35 34.19 -36.15
CA THR A 157 -17.26 34.86 -35.20
C THR A 157 -17.73 36.17 -35.81
N LEU A 158 -19.04 36.37 -35.89
CA LEU A 158 -19.65 37.57 -36.46
C LEU A 158 -20.39 38.34 -35.37
N LEU A 159 -20.14 39.65 -35.31
CA LEU A 159 -20.87 40.60 -34.50
C LEU A 159 -22.00 41.20 -35.32
N THR A 160 -23.20 41.29 -34.75
CA THR A 160 -24.31 42.03 -35.35
C THR A 160 -24.59 43.27 -34.51
N LEU A 161 -24.48 44.46 -35.12
CA LEU A 161 -24.74 45.74 -34.48
C LEU A 161 -25.99 46.40 -35.08
N ALA A 162 -26.84 46.98 -34.24
CA ALA A 162 -27.88 47.90 -34.66
C ALA A 162 -27.30 49.32 -34.71
N THR A 163 -27.09 49.81 -35.92
CA THR A 163 -26.56 51.15 -36.22
C THR A 163 -27.69 52.07 -36.72
N GLU A 164 -27.44 53.37 -36.86
CA GLU A 164 -28.41 54.31 -37.46
C GLU A 164 -28.80 53.92 -38.89
N GLY A 165 -27.89 53.27 -39.64
CA GLY A 165 -28.12 52.78 -41.00
C GLY A 165 -28.78 51.40 -41.09
N GLY A 166 -29.16 50.79 -39.96
CA GLY A 166 -29.72 49.45 -39.88
C GLY A 166 -28.79 48.42 -39.22
N LEU A 167 -29.11 47.14 -39.40
CA LEU A 167 -28.29 46.03 -38.87
C LEU A 167 -27.03 45.83 -39.71
N ARG A 168 -25.88 45.82 -39.04
CA ARG A 168 -24.57 45.64 -39.66
C ARG A 168 -23.87 44.43 -39.06
N ARG A 169 -23.42 43.52 -39.93
CA ARG A 169 -22.57 42.37 -39.54
C ARG A 169 -21.11 42.74 -39.72
N VAL A 170 -20.29 42.42 -38.73
CA VAL A 170 -18.85 42.70 -38.70
C VAL A 170 -18.12 41.41 -38.26
N PRO A 171 -17.20 40.87 -39.06
CA PRO A 171 -16.31 39.78 -38.64
C PRO A 171 -15.45 40.22 -37.46
N LEU A 172 -15.43 39.45 -36.37
CA LEU A 172 -14.70 39.81 -35.15
C LEU A 172 -13.18 39.87 -35.39
N ASP A 173 -12.67 39.10 -36.34
CA ASP A 173 -11.27 39.10 -36.79
C ASP A 173 -10.86 40.41 -37.48
N GLU A 174 -11.81 41.18 -38.00
CA GLU A 174 -11.54 42.52 -38.55
C GLU A 174 -11.53 43.61 -37.48
N VAL A 175 -12.02 43.33 -36.26
CA VAL A 175 -12.13 44.30 -35.16
C VAL A 175 -10.82 44.38 -34.38
N ARG A 176 -10.24 45.58 -34.32
CA ARG A 176 -9.00 45.87 -33.59
C ARG A 176 -9.26 46.37 -32.19
N ASP A 177 -10.23 47.27 -32.06
CA ASP A 177 -10.55 47.91 -30.79
C ASP A 177 -12.06 47.88 -30.55
N VAL A 178 -12.44 47.69 -29.29
CA VAL A 178 -13.82 47.74 -28.83
C VAL A 178 -13.89 48.70 -27.65
N TRP A 179 -14.80 49.67 -27.73
CA TRP A 179 -15.12 50.55 -26.61
C TRP A 179 -16.58 50.37 -26.22
N PHE A 180 -16.83 50.11 -24.95
CA PHE A 180 -18.17 50.24 -24.35
C PHE A 180 -18.45 51.73 -24.10
N GLU A 181 -19.56 52.26 -24.60
CA GLU A 181 -19.89 53.69 -24.46
C GLU A 181 -20.43 54.03 -23.06
N ARG A 182 -21.10 53.05 -22.42
CA ARG A 182 -21.70 53.20 -21.09
C ARG A 182 -20.63 53.31 -20.00
N ALA A 183 -20.69 54.39 -19.22
CA ALA A 183 -19.66 54.71 -18.24
C ALA A 183 -19.66 53.73 -17.05
N GLU A 184 -20.84 53.29 -16.63
CA GLU A 184 -21.04 52.36 -15.52
C GLU A 184 -20.44 50.99 -15.83
N LEU A 185 -20.64 50.48 -17.06
CA LEU A 185 -20.07 49.20 -17.49
C LEU A 185 -18.54 49.24 -17.53
N ARG A 186 -17.96 50.35 -17.99
CA ARG A 186 -16.49 50.56 -17.95
C ARG A 186 -15.98 50.56 -16.51
N ALA A 187 -16.66 51.25 -15.60
CA ALA A 187 -16.27 51.29 -14.20
C ALA A 187 -16.35 49.91 -13.51
N GLU A 188 -17.36 49.11 -13.83
CA GLU A 188 -17.46 47.72 -13.35
C GLU A 188 -16.35 46.83 -13.92
N LEU A 189 -16.04 46.94 -15.21
CA LEU A 189 -14.94 46.21 -15.84
C LEU A 189 -13.59 46.58 -15.22
N ASP A 190 -13.34 47.88 -15.00
CA ASP A 190 -12.13 48.36 -14.32
C ASP A 190 -12.04 47.85 -12.87
N ALA A 191 -13.17 47.79 -12.15
CA ALA A 191 -13.24 47.27 -10.79
C ALA A 191 -12.97 45.75 -10.74
N ALA A 192 -13.49 44.98 -11.71
CA ALA A 192 -13.23 43.56 -11.86
C ALA A 192 -11.76 43.29 -12.17
N LEU A 193 -11.16 44.04 -13.11
CA LEU A 193 -9.72 43.95 -13.44
C LEU A 193 -8.84 44.34 -12.24
N ALA A 194 -9.23 45.36 -11.47
CA ALA A 194 -8.54 45.73 -10.25
C ALA A 194 -8.64 44.65 -9.15
N ALA A 195 -9.74 43.89 -9.10
CA ALA A 195 -9.87 42.75 -8.19
C ALA A 195 -8.93 41.59 -8.58
N ILE A 196 -8.79 41.31 -9.88
CA ILE A 196 -7.80 40.34 -10.41
C ILE A 196 -6.37 40.79 -10.05
N ALA A 197 -6.05 42.08 -10.24
CA ALA A 197 -4.73 42.61 -9.90
C ALA A 197 -4.41 42.48 -8.40
N ARG A 198 -5.35 42.85 -7.52
CA ARG A 198 -5.18 42.69 -6.06
C ARG A 198 -5.03 41.23 -5.62
N SER A 199 -5.71 40.31 -6.30
CA SER A 199 -5.58 38.88 -6.00
C SER A 199 -4.20 38.33 -6.40
N ARG A 200 -3.52 38.92 -7.38
CA ARG A 200 -2.14 38.55 -7.77
C ARG A 200 -1.08 39.07 -6.82
N ASP A 201 -1.32 40.21 -6.17
CA ASP A 201 -0.37 40.85 -5.23
C ASP A 201 -0.54 40.35 -3.77
N GLY A 202 -1.59 39.56 -3.49
CA GLY A 202 -2.12 39.33 -2.14
C GLY A 202 -1.97 37.92 -1.60
N ASP A 203 -0.85 37.23 -1.84
CA ASP A 203 -0.67 35.80 -1.51
C ASP A 203 -0.68 35.46 0.00
N ALA A 204 -0.56 36.44 0.90
CA ALA A 204 -0.57 36.21 2.35
C ALA A 204 -1.72 36.95 3.06
N ASN A 205 -2.47 36.20 3.87
CA ASN A 205 -3.41 36.73 4.85
C ASN A 205 -2.67 37.15 6.12
N VAL A 206 -3.16 38.20 6.78
CA VAL A 206 -2.63 38.65 8.07
C VAL A 206 -3.53 38.15 9.19
N VAL A 207 -2.97 37.37 10.09
CA VAL A 207 -3.64 36.87 11.30
C VAL A 207 -3.12 37.65 12.50
N ARG A 208 -3.99 38.42 13.14
CA ARG A 208 -3.71 39.25 14.32
C ARG A 208 -4.08 38.48 15.59
N LEU A 209 -3.10 38.33 16.47
CA LEU A 209 -3.18 37.64 17.76
C LEU A 209 -2.96 38.66 18.86
N ARG A 210 -3.86 38.75 19.85
CA ARG A 210 -3.79 39.77 20.89
C ARG A 210 -3.70 39.16 22.29
N PHE A 211 -2.71 39.62 23.05
CA PHE A 211 -2.43 39.23 24.44
C PHE A 211 -2.64 40.44 25.34
N GLU A 212 -3.46 40.30 26.38
CA GLU A 212 -3.82 41.41 27.29
C GLU A 212 -3.38 41.16 28.73
N GLY A 213 -2.92 42.23 29.38
CA GLY A 213 -2.59 42.30 30.81
C GLY A 213 -1.24 42.96 31.09
N ASP A 214 -0.73 42.82 32.32
CA ASP A 214 0.28 43.74 32.86
C ASP A 214 1.70 43.16 32.92
N GLY A 215 2.69 44.05 32.79
CA GLY A 215 4.11 43.70 32.95
C GLY A 215 4.69 42.91 31.78
N GLU A 216 5.92 42.40 31.97
CA GLU A 216 6.58 41.51 31.02
C GLU A 216 6.13 40.06 31.26
N ARG A 217 5.74 39.36 30.19
CA ARG A 217 5.12 38.03 30.25
C ARG A 217 5.55 37.16 29.10
N ARG A 218 5.74 35.87 29.37
CA ARG A 218 6.13 34.87 28.38
C ARG A 218 4.90 34.32 27.70
N VAL A 219 4.94 34.32 26.37
CA VAL A 219 3.88 33.81 25.52
C VAL A 219 4.42 32.79 24.54
N ARG A 220 3.53 31.90 24.09
CA ARG A 220 3.80 30.91 23.06
C ARG A 220 2.64 30.82 22.08
N ILE A 221 2.99 30.69 20.81
CA ILE A 221 2.08 30.44 19.70
C ILE A 221 2.55 29.16 19.00
N GLY A 222 1.71 28.14 18.94
CA GLY A 222 1.97 26.89 18.24
C GLY A 222 0.95 26.66 17.13
N TYR A 223 1.37 26.22 15.95
CA TYR A 223 0.44 25.86 14.87
C TYR A 223 1.07 24.88 13.88
N LEU A 224 0.23 24.23 13.08
CA LEU A 224 0.60 23.36 11.97
C LEU A 224 0.54 24.12 10.65
N ARG A 225 1.39 23.71 9.73
CA ARG A 225 1.41 24.19 8.35
C ARG A 225 1.87 23.06 7.43
N GLU A 226 1.27 22.94 6.25
CA GLU A 226 1.81 22.10 5.18
C GLU A 226 3.30 22.42 4.92
N MET A 227 4.13 21.38 4.96
CA MET A 227 5.57 21.46 4.74
C MET A 227 6.05 20.27 3.91
N PRO A 228 7.07 20.43 3.06
CA PRO A 228 7.71 19.31 2.41
C PRO A 228 8.13 18.26 3.44
N VAL A 229 7.87 16.99 3.11
CA VAL A 229 8.28 15.85 3.92
C VAL A 229 9.81 15.90 4.10
N TRP A 230 10.27 15.79 5.36
CA TRP A 230 11.70 15.67 5.64
C TRP A 230 12.24 14.35 5.09
N LYS A 231 13.44 14.35 4.49
CA LYS A 231 13.97 13.17 3.79
C LYS A 231 15.14 12.58 4.58
N PRO A 232 15.00 11.38 5.17
CA PRO A 232 16.14 10.64 5.71
C PRO A 232 17.03 10.17 4.58
N SER A 233 18.34 10.18 4.79
CA SER A 233 19.31 9.67 3.83
C SER A 233 20.54 9.11 4.56
N TYR A 234 20.97 7.91 4.17
CA TYR A 234 22.02 7.19 4.89
C TYR A 234 23.27 6.97 4.04
N ARG A 235 24.43 7.00 4.68
CA ARG A 235 25.70 6.52 4.13
C ARG A 235 26.22 5.41 5.01
N ILE A 236 26.60 4.29 4.39
CA ILE A 236 27.22 3.15 5.07
C ILE A 236 28.61 2.96 4.47
N VAL A 237 29.63 3.01 5.31
CA VAL A 237 31.00 2.64 4.94
C VAL A 237 31.29 1.27 5.53
N LEU A 238 31.44 0.28 4.67
CA LEU A 238 31.67 -1.11 5.05
C LEU A 238 33.12 -1.33 5.49
N GLY A 239 33.29 -1.87 6.70
CA GLY A 239 34.55 -2.44 7.18
C GLY A 239 34.77 -3.86 6.65
N ASP A 240 35.95 -4.40 6.93
CA ASP A 240 36.31 -5.79 6.61
C ASP A 240 36.05 -6.75 7.79
N ASP A 241 35.66 -6.22 8.95
CA ASP A 241 35.37 -6.94 10.20
C ASP A 241 33.88 -7.26 10.39
N GLY A 242 33.06 -7.05 9.36
CA GLY A 242 31.61 -7.21 9.44
C GLY A 242 30.89 -6.07 10.18
N ARG A 243 31.58 -4.98 10.51
CA ARG A 243 30.99 -3.72 10.99
C ARG A 243 30.97 -2.67 9.88
N ALA A 244 30.17 -1.63 10.08
CA ALA A 244 30.13 -0.48 9.20
C ALA A 244 29.94 0.81 9.99
N ASP A 245 30.49 1.91 9.46
CA ASP A 245 30.16 3.24 9.93
C ASP A 245 28.88 3.71 9.23
N LEU A 246 27.85 4.00 10.02
CA LEU A 246 26.55 4.50 9.59
C LEU A 246 26.45 6.00 9.87
N GLN A 247 26.15 6.76 8.83
CA GLN A 247 25.72 8.16 8.95
C GLN A 247 24.29 8.32 8.47
N GLY A 248 23.43 8.89 9.32
CA GLY A 248 22.08 9.31 8.98
C GLY A 248 21.98 10.82 8.91
N TRP A 249 21.35 11.31 7.84
CA TRP A 249 21.11 12.73 7.59
C TRP A 249 19.62 12.99 7.39
N ALA A 250 19.13 14.09 7.94
CA ALA A 250 17.79 14.59 7.68
C ALA A 250 17.87 15.84 6.81
N ILE A 251 17.19 15.82 5.66
CA ILE A 251 17.09 16.98 4.78
C ILE A 251 15.82 17.75 5.14
N LEU A 252 16.00 19.02 5.50
CA LEU A 252 14.94 19.99 5.79
C LEU A 252 14.87 20.97 4.62
N ASP A 253 13.69 21.10 4.02
CA ASP A 253 13.39 22.13 3.03
C ASP A 253 12.54 23.23 3.71
N ASN A 254 13.00 24.50 3.66
CA ASN A 254 12.24 25.65 4.16
C ASN A 254 11.63 26.42 2.97
N PRO A 255 10.44 26.04 2.46
CA PRO A 255 9.77 26.80 1.39
C PRO A 255 9.10 28.08 1.90
N THR A 256 9.24 28.41 3.18
CA THR A 256 8.51 29.51 3.79
C THR A 256 9.25 30.85 3.61
N ASN A 257 8.51 31.93 3.79
CA ASN A 257 9.05 33.28 3.88
C ASN A 257 9.61 33.62 5.28
N LEU A 258 9.68 32.65 6.20
CA LEU A 258 10.22 32.81 7.54
C LEU A 258 11.71 32.47 7.55
N ASP A 259 12.52 33.33 8.18
CA ASP A 259 13.89 32.94 8.55
C ASP A 259 13.82 32.05 9.78
N LEU A 260 14.34 30.84 9.68
CA LEU A 260 14.54 29.97 10.82
C LEU A 260 15.93 30.29 11.36
N ILE A 261 16.02 31.16 12.38
CA ILE A 261 17.30 31.54 12.99
C ILE A 261 17.34 30.92 14.38
N ASP A 262 18.39 30.13 14.60
CA ASP A 262 18.65 29.46 15.88
C ASP A 262 17.45 28.66 16.43
N VAL A 263 16.73 27.97 15.55
CA VAL A 263 15.53 27.21 15.94
C VAL A 263 15.88 25.80 16.42
N GLN A 264 15.12 25.29 17.39
CA GLN A 264 15.19 23.89 17.77
C GLN A 264 14.43 23.04 16.75
N VAL A 265 15.09 22.05 16.13
CA VAL A 265 14.50 21.19 15.10
C VAL A 265 14.28 19.78 15.63
N ALA A 266 13.13 19.18 15.33
CA ALA A 266 12.91 17.75 15.52
C ALA A 266 12.28 17.09 14.29
N PHE A 267 12.73 15.86 13.97
CA PHE A 267 12.22 15.05 12.85
C PHE A 267 11.48 13.84 13.39
N VAL A 268 10.17 13.75 13.14
CA VAL A 268 9.33 12.64 13.62
C VAL A 268 9.20 11.58 12.53
N ALA A 269 9.63 10.36 12.85
CA ALA A 269 9.60 9.18 11.99
C ALA A 269 8.35 8.30 12.24
N GLY A 270 7.17 8.92 12.32
CA GLY A 270 5.90 8.22 12.55
C GLY A 270 4.79 8.78 11.66
N LEU A 271 3.68 8.04 11.53
CA LEU A 271 2.52 8.41 10.70
C LEU A 271 1.37 8.97 11.57
N PRO A 272 1.42 10.23 12.05
CA PRO A 272 0.23 10.85 12.62
C PRO A 272 -0.83 11.04 11.52
N ILE A 273 -2.10 10.88 11.88
CA ILE A 273 -3.19 11.15 10.93
C ILE A 273 -3.35 12.68 10.85
N SER A 274 -3.13 13.26 9.66
CA SER A 274 -3.45 14.66 9.35
C SER A 274 -4.63 14.70 8.38
N ILE A 275 -5.58 15.63 8.58
CA ILE A 275 -6.77 15.80 7.74
C ILE A 275 -6.90 17.29 7.43
N VAL A 276 -6.93 17.66 6.15
CA VAL A 276 -7.25 19.03 5.72
C VAL A 276 -8.75 19.24 5.90
N SER A 277 -9.13 20.25 6.66
CA SER A 277 -10.52 20.68 6.84
C SER A 277 -10.66 22.09 6.32
N GLU A 278 -11.64 22.34 5.45
CA GLU A 278 -11.93 23.70 4.93
C GLU A 278 -12.47 24.58 6.07
N LEU A 279 -11.60 25.37 6.71
CA LEU A 279 -11.90 26.21 7.87
C LEU A 279 -11.83 27.72 7.54
N PHE A 280 -11.05 28.09 6.53
CA PHE A 280 -10.78 29.46 6.11
C PHE A 280 -11.76 29.95 5.05
N ALA A 281 -12.08 29.11 4.06
CA ALA A 281 -13.05 29.44 3.03
C ALA A 281 -14.44 29.66 3.67
N PRO A 282 -15.12 30.80 3.41
CA PRO A 282 -16.49 30.97 3.84
C PRO A 282 -17.37 29.91 3.17
N VAL A 283 -17.90 28.97 3.96
CA VAL A 283 -18.80 27.93 3.44
C VAL A 283 -20.17 28.55 3.16
N TYR A 284 -20.46 28.73 1.88
CA TYR A 284 -21.79 29.14 1.42
C TYR A 284 -22.63 27.90 1.11
N VAL A 285 -23.75 27.75 1.83
CA VAL A 285 -24.72 26.70 1.52
C VAL A 285 -25.60 27.17 0.36
N ASP A 286 -25.38 26.61 -0.83
CA ASP A 286 -26.36 26.72 -1.91
C ASP A 286 -27.65 26.01 -1.49
N ARG A 287 -28.75 26.77 -1.36
CA ARG A 287 -30.02 26.21 -0.89
C ARG A 287 -30.59 25.26 -1.96
N PRO A 288 -30.75 23.96 -1.66
CA PRO A 288 -31.35 23.04 -2.61
C PRO A 288 -32.86 23.27 -2.73
N ARG A 289 -33.41 23.03 -3.92
CA ARG A 289 -34.81 22.63 -4.09
C ARG A 289 -34.89 21.10 -4.00
N VAL A 290 -35.79 20.61 -3.15
CA VAL A 290 -35.84 19.22 -2.69
C VAL A 290 -36.33 18.26 -3.79
N GLY A 291 -35.53 17.22 -4.04
CA GLY A 291 -35.91 15.93 -4.63
C GLY A 291 -35.19 14.81 -3.85
N PRO A 292 -35.77 13.59 -3.73
CA PRO A 292 -35.32 12.58 -2.77
C PRO A 292 -34.02 11.87 -3.17
N SER A 293 -33.14 11.61 -2.19
CA SER A 293 -31.84 10.93 -2.34
C SER A 293 -31.86 9.47 -1.84
N LEU A 294 -30.96 8.65 -2.40
CA LEU A 294 -30.60 7.28 -1.98
C LEU A 294 -29.29 7.30 -1.15
N PRO A 295 -29.03 6.36 -0.21
CA PRO A 295 -27.84 6.39 0.65
C PRO A 295 -26.77 5.29 0.40
N ASN A 296 -25.51 5.75 0.61
CA ASN A 296 -24.34 5.12 1.27
C ASN A 296 -23.35 4.19 0.53
N ALA A 297 -22.07 4.55 0.68
CA ALA A 297 -20.86 3.74 0.43
C ALA A 297 -20.15 3.42 1.77
N VAL A 298 -19.42 2.30 1.80
CA VAL A 298 -18.66 1.74 2.94
C VAL A 298 -17.15 1.84 2.65
N VAL A 299 -16.34 2.03 3.69
CA VAL A 299 -14.86 2.14 3.64
C VAL A 299 -14.18 0.83 4.08
N PRO A 300 -13.07 0.39 3.45
CA PRO A 300 -12.34 -0.85 3.79
C PRO A 300 -11.26 -0.69 4.88
N PRO A 301 -10.87 -1.78 5.57
CA PRO A 301 -9.88 -1.77 6.66
C PRO A 301 -8.41 -1.90 6.21
N ILE A 302 -7.51 -1.63 7.16
CA ILE A 302 -6.04 -1.50 7.02
C ILE A 302 -5.32 -2.70 7.66
N ASP A 303 -4.15 -3.05 7.10
CA ASP A 303 -3.26 -4.21 7.39
C ASP A 303 -2.37 -4.03 8.66
N GLY A 304 -1.94 -5.15 9.27
CA GLY A 304 -1.31 -5.21 10.59
C GLY A 304 -0.10 -6.16 10.68
N GLY A 305 1.03 -5.78 10.08
CA GLY A 305 2.24 -6.61 9.94
C GLY A 305 2.85 -7.18 11.24
N ALA A 306 3.68 -8.23 11.10
CA ALA A 306 4.42 -8.86 12.19
C ALA A 306 5.76 -9.48 11.74
N PHE A 307 6.80 -9.34 12.57
CA PHE A 307 7.99 -10.19 12.62
C PHE A 307 8.24 -10.62 14.07
N ALA A 308 8.84 -11.79 14.26
CA ALA A 308 9.14 -12.36 15.57
C ALA A 308 10.33 -11.64 16.23
N ARG A 309 10.14 -11.29 17.51
CA ARG A 309 11.07 -10.51 18.33
C ARG A 309 12.18 -11.42 18.86
N SER A 310 13.42 -11.18 18.45
CA SER A 310 14.61 -11.67 19.15
C SER A 310 15.06 -10.61 20.18
N LEU A 311 15.50 -11.07 21.35
CA LEU A 311 15.97 -10.23 22.45
C LEU A 311 17.50 -10.08 22.37
N PRO A 312 18.05 -8.86 22.39
CA PRO A 312 19.50 -8.68 22.42
C PRO A 312 20.05 -8.87 23.85
N MET A 313 21.14 -9.64 23.97
CA MET A 313 21.95 -9.77 25.16
C MET A 313 23.05 -8.71 25.15
N ALA A 314 23.22 -7.97 26.25
CA ALA A 314 24.22 -6.92 26.38
C ALA A 314 25.64 -7.47 26.68
N PRO A 315 26.71 -6.76 26.26
CA PRO A 315 28.10 -7.20 26.39
C PRO A 315 28.76 -6.80 27.74
N SER A 316 29.89 -7.44 28.07
CA SER A 316 30.79 -7.05 29.18
C SER A 316 32.13 -6.50 28.64
N PRO A 317 32.81 -5.58 29.37
CA PRO A 317 34.00 -4.86 28.86
C PRO A 317 35.36 -5.36 29.42
N LEU A 318 36.43 -4.80 28.83
CA LEU A 318 37.89 -4.79 29.18
C LEU A 318 38.75 -5.64 28.23
N ALA A 319 39.91 -5.22 27.70
CA ALA A 319 40.84 -4.14 28.06
C ALA A 319 41.63 -3.64 26.82
N MET A 320 42.20 -2.42 26.92
CA MET A 320 43.20 -1.88 25.99
C MET A 320 44.61 -2.38 26.33
N ASP A 321 45.45 -2.59 25.30
CA ASP A 321 46.84 -2.16 25.36
C ASP A 321 47.40 -1.82 23.95
N MET A 322 48.33 -0.89 23.91
CA MET A 322 48.78 -0.12 22.73
C MET A 322 49.98 -0.74 22.00
N ALA A 323 50.06 -0.58 20.67
CA ALA A 323 51.31 -0.38 19.94
C ALA A 323 51.11 0.28 18.55
N ALA A 324 51.93 1.31 18.28
CA ALA A 324 52.16 2.07 17.04
C ALA A 324 52.88 1.22 15.95
N GLU A 325 52.97 1.51 14.65
CA GLU A 325 52.51 2.55 13.70
C GLU A 325 52.89 2.05 12.28
N ALA A 326 52.07 2.32 11.26
CA ALA A 326 52.47 2.60 9.87
C ALA A 326 51.23 3.04 9.07
N ALA A 327 51.22 4.26 8.54
CA ALA A 327 50.04 4.87 7.90
C ALA A 327 49.70 4.23 6.53
N PRO A 328 48.50 3.66 6.34
CA PRO A 328 47.93 3.37 5.02
C PRO A 328 47.33 4.65 4.39
N PRO A 329 47.04 4.66 3.08
CA PRO A 329 46.37 5.78 2.42
C PRO A 329 45.02 6.13 3.08
N PRO A 330 44.53 7.37 2.94
CA PRO A 330 43.31 7.82 3.63
C PRO A 330 42.13 6.93 3.26
N ARG A 331 41.68 6.11 4.23
CA ARG A 331 40.42 5.40 4.15
C ARG A 331 39.29 6.44 4.25
N LEU A 332 38.24 6.29 3.43
CA LEU A 332 36.97 6.97 3.65
C LEU A 332 36.38 6.44 4.96
N GLY A 333 36.77 6.99 6.11
CA GLY A 333 36.11 6.71 7.38
C GLY A 333 34.93 7.65 7.53
N ALA A 334 33.74 7.14 7.87
CA ALA A 334 32.59 8.01 8.10
C ALA A 334 32.75 8.83 9.41
N GLY A 335 33.85 8.65 10.15
CA GLY A 335 34.18 9.42 11.35
C GLY A 335 35.04 10.67 11.15
N SER A 336 35.51 11.03 9.94
CA SER A 336 36.37 12.22 9.80
C SER A 336 35.57 13.54 9.73
N GLY A 337 35.22 14.06 10.91
CA GLY A 337 34.73 15.44 11.10
C GLY A 337 33.21 15.65 11.13
N VAL A 338 32.40 14.59 11.00
CA VAL A 338 30.94 14.66 11.14
C VAL A 338 30.55 14.11 12.52
N ALA A 339 29.87 14.92 13.33
CA ALA A 339 29.29 14.51 14.61
C ALA A 339 27.77 14.48 14.50
N ALA A 340 27.13 13.48 15.12
CA ALA A 340 25.68 13.44 15.23
C ALA A 340 25.21 14.66 16.03
N MET A 341 24.25 15.39 15.47
CA MET A 341 23.66 16.56 16.12
C MET A 341 22.27 16.25 16.68
N ALA A 342 21.80 15.00 16.76
CA ALA A 342 20.47 14.70 17.28
C ALA A 342 20.46 13.58 18.33
N GLU A 343 19.49 13.66 19.24
CA GLU A 343 19.15 12.58 20.19
C GLU A 343 17.81 11.95 19.81
N GLY A 344 17.70 10.65 20.08
CA GLY A 344 16.51 9.86 19.79
C GLY A 344 15.54 9.90 20.96
N VAL A 345 14.30 10.32 20.73
CA VAL A 345 13.25 10.35 21.74
C VAL A 345 12.06 9.52 21.28
N ALA A 346 11.70 8.50 22.04
CA ALA A 346 10.46 7.76 21.83
C ALA A 346 9.28 8.51 22.46
N THR A 347 8.32 8.92 21.64
CA THR A 347 7.10 9.63 22.04
C THR A 347 5.88 8.74 21.84
N GLY A 348 5.67 7.78 22.74
CA GLY A 348 4.47 6.92 22.81
C GLY A 348 4.17 6.09 21.55
N THR A 349 3.63 6.74 20.53
CA THR A 349 3.24 6.19 19.23
C THR A 349 4.22 6.51 18.09
N SER A 350 5.26 7.32 18.33
CA SER A 350 6.25 7.72 17.31
C SER A 350 7.67 7.82 17.87
N PHE A 351 8.65 7.90 16.96
CA PHE A 351 10.05 8.19 17.29
C PHE A 351 10.45 9.55 16.71
N ALA A 352 11.22 10.35 17.44
CA ALA A 352 11.70 11.66 17.00
C ALA A 352 13.22 11.79 17.12
N TYR A 353 13.86 12.36 16.11
CA TYR A 353 15.23 12.85 16.16
C TYR A 353 15.22 14.31 16.60
N VAL A 354 15.61 14.61 17.83
CA VAL A 354 15.67 15.97 18.39
C VAL A 354 17.08 16.52 18.22
N VAL A 355 17.24 17.54 17.40
CA VAL A 355 18.54 18.17 17.14
C VAL A 355 19.03 18.89 18.41
N GLN A 356 20.21 18.50 18.87
CA GLN A 356 21.01 19.10 19.93
C GLN A 356 21.69 20.37 19.40
N GLY A 357 21.27 21.51 19.92
CA GLY A 357 21.70 22.83 19.47
C GLY A 357 20.69 23.48 18.53
N SER A 358 21.00 24.72 18.15
CA SER A 358 20.15 25.55 17.30
C SER A 358 20.54 25.36 15.83
N VAL A 359 19.56 25.42 14.93
CA VAL A 359 19.75 25.31 13.48
C VAL A 359 19.25 26.58 12.82
N SER A 360 20.03 27.11 11.87
CA SER A 360 19.61 28.25 11.06
C SER A 360 19.43 27.85 9.60
N VAL A 361 18.27 28.13 9.01
CA VAL A 361 17.93 27.87 7.60
C VAL A 361 17.18 29.09 7.05
N GLY A 362 17.74 29.74 6.04
CA GLY A 362 17.14 30.92 5.43
C GLY A 362 15.83 30.62 4.69
N ARG A 363 15.15 31.68 4.27
CA ARG A 363 13.94 31.60 3.44
C ARG A 363 14.26 30.93 2.10
N TYR A 364 13.47 29.94 1.71
CA TYR A 364 13.64 29.21 0.46
C TYR A 364 14.98 28.46 0.35
N GLU A 365 15.60 28.14 1.48
CA GLU A 365 16.82 27.33 1.56
C GLU A 365 16.52 25.91 2.07
N SER A 366 17.48 25.01 1.85
CA SER A 366 17.44 23.64 2.36
C SER A 366 18.70 23.35 3.16
N ALA A 367 18.56 22.59 4.25
CA ALA A 367 19.67 22.19 5.11
C ALA A 367 19.73 20.67 5.24
N MET A 368 20.95 20.13 5.28
CA MET A 368 21.20 18.71 5.55
C MET A 368 21.81 18.59 6.96
N ILE A 369 21.07 17.99 7.88
CA ILE A 369 21.41 17.93 9.30
C ILE A 369 21.86 16.52 9.65
N PRO A 370 23.06 16.33 10.23
CA PRO A 370 23.52 15.00 10.65
C PRO A 370 22.76 14.57 11.91
N VAL A 371 21.89 13.57 11.79
CA VAL A 371 21.04 13.10 12.90
C VAL A 371 21.58 11.85 13.58
N LEU A 372 22.46 11.10 12.91
CA LEU A 372 23.02 9.87 13.42
C LEU A 372 24.44 9.66 12.88
N VAL A 373 25.37 9.31 13.77
CA VAL A 373 26.71 8.80 13.43
C VAL A 373 26.99 7.67 14.42
N ALA A 374 27.08 6.44 13.92
CA ALA A 374 27.26 5.25 14.76
C ALA A 374 28.06 4.17 14.02
N SER A 375 28.72 3.29 14.77
CA SER A 375 29.24 2.03 14.22
C SER A 375 28.20 0.94 14.47
N VAL A 376 27.79 0.25 13.41
CA VAL A 376 26.73 -0.78 13.44
C VAL A 376 27.26 -2.10 12.90
N ALA A 377 26.67 -3.23 13.32
CA ALA A 377 26.96 -4.51 12.68
C ALA A 377 26.33 -4.58 11.28
N ALA A 378 27.13 -4.97 10.29
CA ALA A 378 26.77 -5.01 8.89
C ALA A 378 27.45 -6.18 8.14
N PRO A 379 27.31 -7.44 8.59
CA PRO A 379 27.93 -8.58 7.91
C PRO A 379 27.50 -8.66 6.44
N ARG A 380 28.49 -8.98 5.59
CA ARG A 380 28.29 -9.10 4.14
C ARG A 380 27.61 -10.42 3.82
N ALA A 381 26.69 -10.39 2.88
CA ALA A 381 25.99 -11.56 2.37
C ALA A 381 25.74 -11.41 0.86
N SER A 382 25.37 -12.51 0.22
CA SER A 382 24.71 -12.48 -1.10
C SER A 382 23.26 -12.91 -0.90
N LEU A 383 22.33 -12.30 -1.62
CA LEU A 383 20.89 -12.58 -1.56
C LEU A 383 20.42 -13.05 -2.93
N PHE A 384 19.88 -14.25 -3.02
CA PHE A 384 19.22 -14.74 -4.21
C PHE A 384 17.71 -14.78 -4.02
N VAL A 385 16.99 -14.02 -4.86
CA VAL A 385 15.52 -14.02 -4.94
C VAL A 385 15.13 -14.43 -6.37
N PRO A 386 14.42 -15.55 -6.57
CA PRO A 386 13.95 -15.97 -7.89
C PRO A 386 13.17 -14.87 -8.60
N GLY A 387 13.55 -14.56 -9.84
CA GLY A 387 12.85 -13.57 -10.68
C GLY A 387 13.25 -12.11 -10.50
N VAL A 388 14.17 -11.78 -9.57
CA VAL A 388 14.61 -10.39 -9.35
C VAL A 388 15.78 -9.99 -10.25
N ALA A 389 16.86 -10.79 -10.27
CA ALA A 389 18.07 -10.50 -11.06
C ALA A 389 18.49 -11.69 -11.95
N GLY A 390 17.49 -12.39 -12.50
CA GLY A 390 17.70 -13.60 -13.30
C GLY A 390 18.30 -14.72 -12.44
N SER A 391 19.42 -15.30 -12.90
CA SER A 391 20.19 -16.32 -12.18
C SER A 391 21.28 -15.75 -11.27
N SER A 392 21.55 -14.44 -11.31
CA SER A 392 22.58 -13.83 -10.49
C SER A 392 22.02 -13.40 -9.13
N PRO A 393 22.66 -13.76 -8.01
CA PRO A 393 22.36 -13.16 -6.71
C PRO A 393 22.67 -11.65 -6.68
N LEU A 394 22.16 -10.98 -5.65
CA LEU A 394 22.50 -9.61 -5.30
C LEU A 394 23.54 -9.62 -4.18
N ARG A 395 24.54 -8.74 -4.23
CA ARG A 395 25.35 -8.43 -3.06
C ARG A 395 24.51 -7.66 -2.05
N ALA A 396 24.62 -8.05 -0.79
CA ALA A 396 23.85 -7.51 0.30
C ALA A 396 24.67 -7.32 1.57
N VAL A 397 24.17 -6.50 2.48
CA VAL A 397 24.66 -6.40 3.85
C VAL A 397 23.49 -6.52 4.81
N ARG A 398 23.64 -7.28 5.89
CA ARG A 398 22.62 -7.35 6.93
C ARG A 398 22.89 -6.24 7.94
N LEU A 399 22.17 -5.14 7.82
CA LEU A 399 22.24 -4.03 8.75
C LEU A 399 21.50 -4.42 10.04
N VAL A 400 22.22 -4.49 11.16
CA VAL A 400 21.64 -4.65 12.49
C VAL A 400 21.54 -3.27 13.12
N ASN A 401 20.35 -2.87 13.54
CA ASN A 401 20.18 -1.63 14.28
C ASN A 401 20.49 -1.85 15.77
N ASP A 402 21.77 -1.88 16.10
CA ASP A 402 22.29 -1.92 17.48
C ASP A 402 22.29 -0.53 18.17
N THR A 403 21.76 0.49 17.49
CA THR A 403 21.61 1.85 18.02
C THR A 403 20.28 2.03 18.77
N PRO A 404 20.16 3.01 19.68
CA PRO A 404 18.88 3.31 20.32
C PRO A 404 17.89 4.06 19.41
N PHE A 405 18.25 4.33 18.14
CA PHE A 405 17.46 5.15 17.23
C PHE A 405 16.59 4.30 16.29
N HIS A 406 15.37 4.75 15.97
CA HIS A 406 14.58 4.16 14.89
C HIS A 406 15.12 4.64 13.54
N LEU A 407 15.69 3.76 12.72
CA LEU A 407 16.15 4.12 11.38
C LEU A 407 14.94 4.20 10.44
N ALA A 408 14.58 5.42 10.03
CA ALA A 408 13.45 5.66 9.14
C ALA A 408 13.72 5.12 7.73
N ALA A 409 12.67 4.72 7.02
CA ALA A 409 12.80 4.28 5.63
C ALA A 409 13.42 5.37 4.73
N GLY A 410 14.42 5.00 3.93
CA GLY A 410 15.14 5.97 3.09
C GLY A 410 16.19 5.35 2.17
N PRO A 411 16.76 6.14 1.25
CA PRO A 411 17.87 5.72 0.41
C PRO A 411 19.16 5.55 1.22
N VAL A 412 19.93 4.52 0.88
CA VAL A 412 21.24 4.22 1.45
C VAL A 412 22.27 4.22 0.34
N THR A 413 23.36 4.95 0.50
CA THR A 413 24.54 4.86 -0.36
C THR A 413 25.63 4.07 0.37
N LEU A 414 26.16 3.04 -0.27
CA LEU A 414 27.17 2.16 0.30
C LEU A 414 28.55 2.45 -0.30
N PHE A 415 29.55 2.42 0.57
CA PHE A 415 30.96 2.57 0.24
C PHE A 415 31.77 1.43 0.87
N ASP A 416 32.90 1.07 0.26
CA ASP A 416 33.93 0.23 0.85
C ASP A 416 35.30 0.92 0.80
N ALA A 417 36.38 0.20 1.10
CA ALA A 417 37.74 0.73 1.05
C ALA A 417 38.16 1.26 -0.35
N GLY A 418 37.53 0.78 -1.42
CA GLY A 418 37.77 1.19 -2.81
C GLY A 418 36.85 2.31 -3.31
N GLY A 419 35.82 2.68 -2.55
CA GLY A 419 34.91 3.79 -2.85
C GLY A 419 33.45 3.35 -2.98
N PHE A 420 32.70 4.00 -3.89
CA PHE A 420 31.27 3.74 -4.08
C PHE A 420 31.02 2.32 -4.61
N VAL A 421 30.17 1.56 -3.93
CA VAL A 421 29.83 0.17 -4.32
C VAL A 421 28.39 -0.02 -4.77
N GLY A 422 27.49 0.91 -4.44
CA GLY A 422 26.09 0.82 -4.86
C GLY A 422 25.13 1.63 -4.00
N ASN A 423 23.85 1.55 -4.35
CA ASN A 423 22.76 2.13 -3.59
C ASN A 423 21.79 1.02 -3.16
N ALA A 424 21.24 1.16 -1.96
CA ALA A 424 20.19 0.30 -1.44
C ALA A 424 19.00 1.15 -0.94
N ARG A 425 17.91 0.47 -0.59
CA ARG A 425 16.75 1.07 0.08
C ARG A 425 16.61 0.45 1.46
N LEU A 426 16.52 1.30 2.47
CA LEU A 426 16.21 0.93 3.85
C LEU A 426 14.70 1.09 4.06
N GLY A 427 14.05 0.06 4.61
CA GLY A 427 12.72 0.20 5.23
C GLY A 427 12.85 0.60 6.69
N ASP A 428 11.75 0.85 7.40
CA ASP A 428 11.82 1.18 8.82
C ASP A 428 12.49 0.08 9.65
N VAL A 429 13.47 0.46 10.47
CA VAL A 429 14.24 -0.45 11.35
C VAL A 429 14.22 0.10 12.77
N PRO A 430 13.28 -0.37 13.62
CA PRO A 430 13.30 -0.10 15.05
C PRO A 430 14.60 -0.55 15.74
N PRO A 431 14.92 -0.04 16.93
CA PRO A 431 16.05 -0.50 17.73
C PRO A 431 16.00 -2.01 17.98
N GLY A 432 17.13 -2.70 17.77
CA GLY A 432 17.26 -4.15 17.92
C GLY A 432 16.74 -4.98 16.74
N GLU A 433 16.12 -4.36 15.73
CA GLU A 433 15.75 -5.05 14.49
C GLU A 433 16.87 -4.98 13.45
N GLU A 434 16.71 -5.79 12.40
CA GLU A 434 17.69 -5.91 11.31
C GLU A 434 17.02 -5.93 9.95
N ARG A 435 17.77 -5.53 8.91
CA ARG A 435 17.32 -5.56 7.52
C ARG A 435 18.46 -5.99 6.59
N LEU A 436 18.12 -6.77 5.57
CA LEU A 436 19.04 -7.12 4.50
C LEU A 436 18.97 -6.06 3.39
N LEU A 437 20.09 -5.39 3.12
CA LEU A 437 20.20 -4.32 2.14
C LEU A 437 20.97 -4.80 0.91
N SER A 438 20.26 -5.12 -0.17
CA SER A 438 20.88 -5.45 -1.47
C SER A 438 21.31 -4.18 -2.20
N TYR A 439 22.54 -4.15 -2.71
CA TYR A 439 23.14 -2.93 -3.30
C TYR A 439 23.79 -3.10 -4.66
N ALA A 440 24.10 -4.32 -5.09
CA ALA A 440 24.70 -4.60 -6.40
C ALA A 440 24.35 -6.02 -6.87
N ILE A 441 24.56 -6.33 -8.16
CA ILE A 441 24.46 -7.70 -8.68
C ILE A 441 25.79 -8.42 -8.40
N ASP A 442 25.72 -9.63 -7.86
CA ASP A 442 26.87 -10.51 -7.69
C ASP A 442 27.15 -11.26 -9.00
N GLN A 443 28.05 -10.73 -9.82
CA GLN A 443 28.34 -11.27 -11.16
C GLN A 443 29.16 -12.57 -11.13
N GLU A 444 29.76 -12.87 -9.98
CA GLU A 444 30.60 -14.05 -9.80
C GLU A 444 29.77 -15.31 -9.56
N LEU A 445 28.58 -15.15 -8.96
CA LEU A 445 27.68 -16.25 -8.63
C LEU A 445 26.59 -16.44 -9.68
N GLN A 446 26.25 -17.70 -9.93
CA GLN A 446 25.11 -18.12 -10.73
C GLN A 446 24.31 -19.16 -9.97
N VAL A 447 22.99 -19.00 -9.95
CA VAL A 447 22.05 -19.86 -9.25
C VAL A 447 21.00 -20.39 -10.23
N ALA A 448 20.80 -21.70 -10.20
CA ALA A 448 19.73 -22.38 -10.92
C ALA A 448 18.75 -22.99 -9.93
N VAL A 449 17.45 -22.80 -10.16
CA VAL A 449 16.39 -23.35 -9.32
C VAL A 449 15.53 -24.28 -10.16
N GLU A 450 15.43 -25.53 -9.71
CA GLU A 450 14.57 -26.55 -10.31
C GLU A 450 13.52 -26.94 -9.28
N THR A 451 12.25 -26.96 -9.69
CA THR A 451 11.14 -27.38 -8.83
C THR A 451 10.39 -28.51 -9.49
N ALA A 452 10.17 -29.60 -8.75
CA ALA A 452 9.40 -30.74 -9.20
C ALA A 452 8.45 -31.21 -8.10
N ALA A 453 7.20 -31.51 -8.48
CA ALA A 453 6.28 -32.21 -7.60
C ALA A 453 6.63 -33.70 -7.60
N ALA A 454 6.66 -34.31 -6.42
CA ALA A 454 6.70 -35.76 -6.31
C ALA A 454 5.30 -36.33 -6.61
N PRO A 455 5.21 -37.60 -7.05
CA PRO A 455 3.94 -38.29 -7.10
C PRO A 455 3.24 -38.22 -5.73
N GLU A 456 1.91 -38.03 -5.77
CA GLU A 456 1.08 -38.02 -4.58
C GLU A 456 1.18 -39.37 -3.86
N GLU A 457 1.45 -39.34 -2.56
CA GLU A 457 1.57 -40.54 -1.74
C GLU A 457 0.32 -40.70 -0.88
N LEU A 458 -0.36 -41.84 -0.99
CA LEU A 458 -1.47 -42.19 -0.11
C LEU A 458 -0.90 -42.81 1.17
N THR A 459 -1.12 -42.13 2.29
CA THR A 459 -0.46 -42.48 3.57
C THR A 459 -1.39 -43.09 4.59
N GLY A 460 -2.69 -42.84 4.45
CA GLY A 460 -3.72 -43.39 5.32
C GLY A 460 -5.03 -43.53 4.57
N VAL A 461 -5.79 -44.55 4.93
CA VAL A 461 -7.18 -44.74 4.54
C VAL A 461 -7.93 -45.12 5.80
N SER A 462 -9.07 -44.48 6.04
CA SER A 462 -9.99 -44.87 7.10
C SER A 462 -11.42 -44.86 6.59
N LEU A 463 -12.25 -45.76 7.12
CA LEU A 463 -13.64 -45.90 6.77
C LEU A 463 -14.51 -45.29 7.86
N ARG A 464 -15.35 -44.34 7.48
CA ARG A 464 -16.34 -43.72 8.38
C ARG A 464 -17.68 -43.66 7.66
N GLY A 465 -18.62 -44.51 8.04
CA GLY A 465 -20.00 -44.33 7.59
C GLY A 465 -20.27 -44.55 6.13
N GLY A 466 -19.62 -45.53 5.50
CA GLY A 466 -19.66 -45.70 4.05
C GLY A 466 -18.90 -44.61 3.28
N LEU A 467 -18.18 -43.72 3.96
CA LEU A 467 -17.23 -42.78 3.36
C LEU A 467 -15.80 -43.26 3.63
N LEU A 468 -14.98 -43.26 2.59
CA LEU A 468 -13.54 -43.42 2.71
C LEU A 468 -12.89 -42.05 2.87
N GLU A 469 -12.21 -41.87 3.98
CA GLU A 469 -11.31 -40.75 4.23
C GLU A 469 -9.88 -41.19 3.87
N THR A 470 -9.31 -40.58 2.84
CA THR A 470 -7.97 -40.85 2.33
C THR A 470 -7.04 -39.69 2.68
N VAL A 471 -5.90 -40.00 3.30
CA VAL A 471 -4.89 -39.01 3.70
C VAL A 471 -3.74 -39.03 2.70
N HIS A 472 -3.60 -37.94 1.97
CA HIS A 472 -2.61 -37.78 0.92
C HIS A 472 -1.47 -36.87 1.39
N ARG A 473 -0.24 -37.32 1.18
CA ARG A 473 0.97 -36.52 1.36
C ARG A 473 1.44 -36.03 0.00
N LEU A 474 1.46 -34.71 -0.16
CA LEU A 474 1.98 -34.04 -1.34
C LEU A 474 3.33 -33.46 -1.00
N ARG A 475 4.35 -33.82 -1.77
CA ARG A 475 5.69 -33.25 -1.64
C ARG A 475 6.08 -32.48 -2.88
N VAL A 476 6.61 -31.28 -2.68
CA VAL A 476 7.28 -30.51 -3.73
C VAL A 476 8.73 -30.34 -3.36
N ARG A 477 9.62 -30.78 -4.23
CA ARG A 477 11.05 -30.65 -4.08
C ARG A 477 11.55 -29.47 -4.90
N THR A 478 12.21 -28.54 -4.26
CA THR A 478 12.95 -27.44 -4.89
C THR A 478 14.45 -27.68 -4.68
N VAL A 479 15.20 -27.86 -5.77
CA VAL A 479 16.65 -28.01 -5.75
C VAL A 479 17.27 -26.71 -6.25
N VAL A 480 18.12 -26.13 -5.43
CA VAL A 480 18.90 -24.93 -5.78
C VAL A 480 20.34 -25.36 -6.00
N ARG A 481 20.88 -25.01 -7.17
CA ARG A 481 22.28 -25.25 -7.54
C ARG A 481 23.00 -23.92 -7.65
N VAL A 482 24.17 -23.83 -7.03
CA VAL A 482 24.96 -22.59 -7.00
C VAL A 482 26.37 -22.86 -7.52
N ALA A 483 26.85 -22.00 -8.40
CA ALA A 483 28.23 -22.04 -8.87
C ALA A 483 29.21 -21.67 -7.75
N HIS A 484 30.41 -22.25 -7.79
CA HIS A 484 31.46 -21.97 -6.82
C HIS A 484 32.07 -20.57 -7.05
N PRO A 485 32.17 -19.71 -6.01
CA PRO A 485 32.87 -18.41 -6.11
C PRO A 485 34.36 -18.53 -5.79
N SER A 486 35.18 -17.62 -6.30
CA SER A 486 36.60 -17.48 -5.91
C SER A 486 36.77 -16.91 -4.50
N THR A 487 35.86 -16.06 -4.05
CA THR A 487 35.89 -15.52 -2.67
C THR A 487 34.68 -16.01 -1.90
N SER A 488 34.87 -16.39 -0.63
CA SER A 488 33.80 -16.91 0.21
C SER A 488 32.60 -15.96 0.31
N ARG A 489 31.39 -16.55 0.33
CA ARG A 489 30.10 -15.82 0.40
C ARG A 489 29.14 -16.57 1.31
N PHE A 490 28.49 -15.85 2.22
CA PHE A 490 27.26 -16.34 2.82
C PHE A 490 26.09 -16.01 1.91
N LEU A 491 25.51 -17.01 1.24
CA LEU A 491 24.40 -16.84 0.32
C LEU A 491 23.07 -17.12 1.03
N VAL A 492 22.21 -16.12 1.12
CA VAL A 492 20.82 -16.23 1.56
C VAL A 492 19.95 -16.48 0.33
N ILE A 493 19.25 -17.61 0.30
CA ILE A 493 18.28 -17.96 -0.73
C ILE A 493 16.89 -17.69 -0.18
N GLU A 494 16.14 -16.80 -0.83
CA GLU A 494 14.76 -16.47 -0.45
C GLU A 494 13.77 -17.17 -1.39
N LEU A 495 13.05 -18.16 -0.88
CA LEU A 495 12.00 -18.87 -1.63
C LEU A 495 10.62 -18.41 -1.16
N PRO A 496 9.65 -18.21 -2.07
CA PRO A 496 8.31 -17.80 -1.68
C PRO A 496 7.64 -18.86 -0.81
N ARG A 497 6.83 -18.40 0.16
CA ARG A 497 6.00 -19.30 0.97
C ARG A 497 4.99 -20.00 0.08
N ARG A 498 4.75 -21.28 0.33
CA ARG A 498 3.74 -22.08 -0.34
C ARG A 498 2.53 -22.23 0.60
N PRO A 499 1.35 -21.69 0.25
CA PRO A 499 0.18 -21.79 1.11
C PRO A 499 -0.16 -23.25 1.44
N GLY A 500 -0.25 -23.55 2.74
CA GLY A 500 -0.58 -24.88 3.25
C GLY A 500 0.53 -25.93 3.11
N TYR A 501 1.76 -25.55 2.79
CA TYR A 501 2.91 -26.45 2.80
C TYR A 501 3.87 -26.06 3.92
N ASP A 502 4.34 -27.05 4.66
CA ASP A 502 5.41 -26.93 5.66
C ASP A 502 6.76 -27.30 5.03
N VAL A 503 7.85 -26.76 5.56
CA VAL A 503 9.21 -27.17 5.16
C VAL A 503 9.65 -28.31 6.06
N VAL A 504 9.81 -29.50 5.48
CA VAL A 504 10.27 -30.71 6.21
C VAL A 504 11.75 -31.01 6.01
N SER A 505 12.40 -30.33 5.06
CA SER A 505 13.85 -30.38 4.82
C SER A 505 14.25 -29.11 4.09
N PRO A 506 15.43 -28.53 4.36
CA PRO A 506 16.44 -28.96 5.33
C PRO A 506 16.09 -28.59 6.78
N GLU A 507 16.80 -29.19 7.74
CA GLU A 507 16.80 -28.78 9.16
C GLU A 507 18.09 -28.02 9.49
N PRO A 508 18.07 -27.02 10.41
CA PRO A 508 16.91 -26.52 11.14
C PRO A 508 15.91 -25.78 10.23
N ALA A 509 14.71 -25.48 10.74
CA ALA A 509 13.69 -24.75 9.97
C ALA A 509 14.24 -23.40 9.47
N PRO A 510 13.87 -22.98 8.24
CA PRO A 510 14.34 -21.72 7.68
C PRO A 510 13.78 -20.52 8.43
N THR A 511 14.48 -19.39 8.35
CA THR A 511 13.98 -18.12 8.89
C THR A 511 12.81 -17.65 8.05
N GLU A 512 11.66 -17.39 8.67
CA GLU A 512 10.44 -16.96 7.96
C GLU A 512 10.31 -15.43 7.91
N THR A 513 9.83 -14.93 6.78
CA THR A 513 9.32 -13.57 6.63
C THR A 513 7.83 -13.60 6.29
N ALA A 514 7.18 -12.43 6.24
CA ALA A 514 5.77 -12.34 5.85
C ALA A 514 5.49 -13.03 4.49
N ALA A 515 6.43 -12.93 3.53
CA ALA A 515 6.23 -13.40 2.15
C ALA A 515 7.10 -14.61 1.76
N ALA A 516 8.19 -14.88 2.47
CA ALA A 516 9.20 -15.83 2.00
C ALA A 516 9.92 -16.59 3.14
N LEU A 517 10.70 -17.59 2.74
CA LEU A 517 11.52 -18.45 3.60
C LEU A 517 12.98 -18.26 3.21
N ARG A 518 13.86 -18.07 4.19
CA ARG A 518 15.28 -17.79 3.99
C ARG A 518 16.14 -18.99 4.37
N PHE A 519 16.95 -19.43 3.41
CA PHE A 519 17.89 -20.52 3.58
C PHE A 519 19.33 -20.02 3.42
N GLY A 520 20.17 -20.21 4.43
CA GLY A 520 21.60 -19.89 4.37
C GLY A 520 22.42 -20.99 3.70
N VAL A 521 23.33 -20.60 2.82
CA VAL A 521 24.31 -21.47 2.17
C VAL A 521 25.70 -20.85 2.34
N ALA A 522 26.58 -21.58 3.01
CA ALA A 522 27.97 -21.20 3.18
C ALA A 522 28.79 -21.65 1.97
N LEU A 523 29.18 -20.71 1.11
CA LEU A 523 30.04 -20.95 -0.05
C LEU A 523 31.48 -20.62 0.33
N VAL A 524 32.34 -21.63 0.45
CA VAL A 524 33.75 -21.48 0.78
C VAL A 524 34.53 -21.33 -0.51
N GLY A 525 35.14 -20.17 -0.73
CA GLY A 525 36.01 -19.88 -1.89
C GLY A 525 37.48 -20.20 -1.63
N ASP A 526 38.35 -19.64 -2.47
CA ASP A 526 39.82 -19.84 -2.43
C ASP A 526 40.46 -19.30 -1.13
N ASP A 527 39.81 -18.36 -0.46
CA ASP A 527 40.21 -17.81 0.84
C ASP A 527 39.98 -18.79 2.00
N ALA A 528 39.31 -19.93 1.76
CA ALA A 528 39.06 -21.01 2.73
C ALA A 528 38.37 -20.56 4.04
N ILE A 529 37.65 -19.43 4.00
CA ILE A 529 36.86 -18.93 5.11
C ILE A 529 35.49 -19.62 5.05
N VAL A 530 35.01 -20.19 6.15
CA VAL A 530 33.63 -20.71 6.22
C VAL A 530 32.71 -19.56 6.63
N PRO A 531 31.93 -18.98 5.70
CA PRO A 531 31.08 -17.86 6.03
C PRO A 531 29.84 -18.35 6.80
N SER A 532 29.38 -17.56 7.76
CA SER A 532 28.19 -17.88 8.57
C SER A 532 27.41 -16.62 8.90
N ASP A 533 26.17 -16.80 9.31
CA ASP A 533 25.29 -15.73 9.77
C ASP A 533 24.53 -16.19 11.02
N ASP A 534 24.41 -15.32 12.01
CA ASP A 534 23.79 -15.65 13.29
C ASP A 534 22.25 -15.74 13.23
N THR A 535 21.62 -15.21 12.17
CA THR A 535 20.16 -15.02 12.07
C THR A 535 19.51 -15.90 11.02
N VAL A 536 20.25 -16.19 9.95
CA VAL A 536 19.84 -17.15 8.92
C VAL A 536 20.66 -18.42 9.12
N PRO A 537 20.04 -19.55 9.49
CA PRO A 537 20.79 -20.78 9.73
C PRO A 537 21.46 -21.29 8.44
N THR A 538 22.63 -21.89 8.60
CA THR A 538 23.34 -22.56 7.51
C THR A 538 22.71 -23.92 7.24
N HIS A 539 22.15 -24.10 6.05
CA HIS A 539 21.51 -25.35 5.63
C HIS A 539 22.40 -26.19 4.70
N ALA A 540 23.40 -25.56 4.08
CA ALA A 540 24.41 -26.23 3.28
C ALA A 540 25.75 -25.50 3.41
N THR A 541 26.83 -26.27 3.53
CA THR A 541 28.21 -25.79 3.44
C THR A 541 28.85 -26.45 2.23
N CYS A 542 29.41 -25.65 1.34
CA CYS A 542 29.93 -26.11 0.06
C CYS A 542 31.40 -25.72 -0.08
N GLU A 543 32.25 -26.73 -0.22
CA GLU A 543 33.70 -26.64 -0.33
C GLU A 543 34.17 -27.31 -1.64
N GLY A 544 35.16 -26.71 -2.31
CA GLY A 544 35.75 -27.22 -3.56
C GLY A 544 34.91 -26.98 -4.82
N ASP A 545 35.38 -27.55 -5.95
CA ASP A 545 34.92 -27.21 -7.31
C ASP A 545 33.53 -27.76 -7.70
N ALA A 546 32.87 -28.55 -6.85
CA ALA A 546 31.56 -29.11 -7.16
C ALA A 546 30.45 -28.05 -7.01
N PRO A 547 29.45 -28.01 -7.91
CA PRO A 547 28.33 -27.08 -7.79
C PRO A 547 27.56 -27.36 -6.50
N CYS A 548 27.41 -26.33 -5.68
CA CYS A 548 26.73 -26.41 -4.39
C CYS A 548 25.26 -26.76 -4.60
N ARG A 549 24.70 -27.61 -3.74
CA ARG A 549 23.32 -28.09 -3.85
C ARG A 549 22.58 -27.93 -2.52
N LEU A 550 21.49 -27.16 -2.55
CA LEU A 550 20.51 -27.08 -1.48
C LEU A 550 19.22 -27.78 -1.94
N GLU A 551 18.69 -28.70 -1.13
CA GLU A 551 17.39 -29.35 -1.38
C GLU A 551 16.39 -28.91 -0.33
N VAL A 552 15.29 -28.30 -0.80
CA VAL A 552 14.15 -27.89 0.01
C VAL A 552 12.97 -28.78 -0.32
N VAL A 553 12.38 -29.41 0.69
CA VAL A 553 11.20 -30.27 0.56
C VAL A 553 10.04 -29.61 1.28
N PHE A 554 9.05 -29.21 0.50
CA PHE A 554 7.76 -28.74 0.97
C PHE A 554 6.83 -29.94 1.09
N GLU A 555 6.14 -30.08 2.21
CA GLU A 555 5.16 -31.13 2.46
C GLU A 555 3.81 -30.53 2.82
N ARG A 556 2.74 -31.08 2.23
CA ARG A 556 1.36 -30.82 2.65
C ARG A 556 0.66 -32.14 2.84
N VAL A 557 -0.04 -32.26 3.96
CA VAL A 557 -0.96 -33.38 4.21
C VAL A 557 -2.38 -32.87 3.98
N GLU A 558 -3.14 -33.56 3.14
CA GLU A 558 -4.55 -33.25 2.90
C GLU A 558 -5.40 -34.51 3.03
N SER A 559 -6.61 -34.33 3.57
CA SER A 559 -7.59 -35.41 3.71
C SER A 559 -8.68 -35.22 2.66
N ARG A 560 -9.05 -36.31 1.99
CA ARG A 560 -10.11 -36.33 0.97
C ARG A 560 -11.15 -37.36 1.36
N THR A 561 -12.41 -37.06 1.10
CA THR A 561 -13.52 -37.96 1.42
C THR A 561 -14.24 -38.38 0.15
N ILE A 562 -14.44 -39.69 -0.02
CA ILE A 562 -15.11 -40.28 -1.18
C ILE A 562 -16.12 -41.32 -0.69
N ALA A 563 -17.32 -41.36 -1.26
CA ALA A 563 -18.26 -42.43 -0.95
C ALA A 563 -17.69 -43.79 -1.39
N LEU A 564 -17.68 -44.77 -0.48
CA LEU A 564 -17.15 -46.12 -0.72
C LEU A 564 -17.84 -46.79 -1.91
N ALA A 565 -19.14 -46.56 -2.09
CA ALA A 565 -19.92 -47.06 -3.23
C ALA A 565 -19.41 -46.56 -4.61
N ASN A 566 -18.66 -45.45 -4.64
CA ASN A 566 -18.08 -44.89 -5.87
C ASN A 566 -16.64 -45.36 -6.14
N VAL A 567 -16.08 -46.22 -5.28
CA VAL A 567 -14.72 -46.74 -5.42
C VAL A 567 -14.79 -48.16 -5.97
N ASP A 568 -14.12 -48.38 -7.10
CA ASP A 568 -14.05 -49.72 -7.70
C ASP A 568 -13.22 -50.70 -6.85
N SER A 569 -13.50 -51.99 -7.01
CA SER A 569 -12.82 -53.04 -6.26
C SER A 569 -11.32 -53.15 -6.56
N GLU A 570 -10.84 -52.69 -7.72
CA GLU A 570 -9.42 -52.75 -8.08
C GLU A 570 -8.63 -51.71 -7.27
N ARG A 571 -9.20 -50.52 -7.09
CA ARG A 571 -8.64 -49.44 -6.27
C ARG A 571 -8.67 -49.77 -4.78
N LEU A 572 -9.72 -50.46 -4.31
CA LEU A 572 -9.75 -50.97 -2.93
C LEU A 572 -8.64 -51.99 -2.64
N VAL A 573 -8.29 -52.83 -3.63
CA VAL A 573 -7.15 -53.76 -3.52
C VAL A 573 -5.84 -52.99 -3.35
N VAL A 574 -5.64 -51.91 -4.12
CA VAL A 574 -4.46 -51.06 -3.98
C VAL A 574 -4.37 -50.46 -2.57
N PHE A 575 -5.50 -50.06 -1.97
CA PHE A 575 -5.52 -49.54 -0.60
C PHE A 575 -5.16 -50.61 0.44
N LEU A 576 -5.71 -51.82 0.30
CA LEU A 576 -5.42 -52.95 1.18
C LEU A 576 -3.94 -53.36 1.16
N GLU A 577 -3.28 -53.24 0.01
CA GLU A 577 -1.88 -53.65 -0.18
C GLU A 577 -0.87 -52.58 0.18
N ASN A 578 -1.16 -51.30 -0.11
CA ASN A 578 -0.15 -50.23 -0.09
C ASN A 578 -0.35 -49.21 1.04
N VAL A 579 -1.37 -49.37 1.90
CA VAL A 579 -1.67 -48.41 2.97
C VAL A 579 -1.89 -49.11 4.30
N THR A 580 -1.50 -48.41 5.37
CA THR A 580 -1.81 -48.81 6.74
C THR A 580 -3.28 -48.48 7.03
N LEU A 581 -4.07 -49.54 7.24
CA LEU A 581 -5.46 -49.49 7.70
C LEU A 581 -5.49 -50.13 9.09
N ASP A 582 -6.43 -49.72 9.94
CA ASP A 582 -6.74 -50.50 11.15
C ASP A 582 -7.33 -51.87 10.78
N ASP A 583 -7.32 -52.78 11.75
CA ASP A 583 -7.69 -54.18 11.52
C ASP A 583 -9.17 -54.34 11.14
N ASP A 584 -10.04 -53.48 11.67
CA ASP A 584 -11.49 -53.51 11.43
C ASP A 584 -11.82 -53.01 10.01
N ASP A 585 -11.27 -51.85 9.63
CA ASP A 585 -11.39 -51.27 8.29
C ASP A 585 -10.81 -52.21 7.23
N ARG A 586 -9.66 -52.84 7.53
CA ARG A 586 -9.05 -53.83 6.64
C ARG A 586 -9.97 -55.02 6.42
N ALA A 587 -10.59 -55.54 7.47
CA ALA A 587 -11.50 -56.68 7.37
C ALA A 587 -12.73 -56.34 6.50
N VAL A 588 -13.34 -55.17 6.75
CA VAL A 588 -14.52 -54.70 6.01
C VAL A 588 -14.19 -54.50 4.53
N LEU A 589 -13.10 -53.80 4.21
CA LEU A 589 -12.69 -53.58 2.82
C LEU A 589 -12.32 -54.88 2.10
N ALA A 590 -11.69 -55.83 2.79
CA ALA A 590 -11.37 -57.14 2.23
C ALA A 590 -12.64 -57.94 1.89
N GLU A 591 -13.68 -57.85 2.71
CA GLU A 591 -14.98 -58.49 2.46
C GLU A 591 -15.69 -57.87 1.24
N ILE A 592 -15.71 -56.54 1.14
CA ILE A 592 -16.25 -55.81 -0.03
C ILE A 592 -15.55 -56.24 -1.31
N VAL A 593 -14.21 -56.30 -1.30
CA VAL A 593 -13.41 -56.78 -2.44
C VAL A 593 -13.72 -58.25 -2.77
N ALA A 594 -13.89 -59.11 -1.76
CA ALA A 594 -14.21 -60.52 -1.95
C ALA A 594 -15.59 -60.71 -2.60
N LEU A 595 -16.61 -60.01 -2.11
CA LEU A 595 -17.97 -60.02 -2.68
C LEU A 595 -17.98 -59.47 -4.11
N GLY A 596 -17.31 -58.35 -4.36
CA GLY A 596 -17.18 -57.76 -5.70
C GLY A 596 -16.47 -58.68 -6.71
N ARG A 597 -15.37 -59.33 -6.30
CA ARG A 597 -14.65 -60.33 -7.12
C ARG A 597 -15.52 -61.56 -7.38
N ARG A 598 -16.28 -62.03 -6.39
CA ARG A 598 -17.20 -63.17 -6.52
C ARG A 598 -18.32 -62.86 -7.51
N ALA A 599 -18.98 -61.71 -7.37
CA ALA A 599 -20.03 -61.27 -8.29
C ALA A 599 -19.51 -61.14 -9.73
N SER A 600 -18.32 -60.54 -9.90
CA SER A 600 -17.67 -60.41 -11.21
C SER A 600 -17.26 -61.76 -11.80
N GLY A 601 -16.78 -62.70 -10.99
CA GLY A 601 -16.45 -64.06 -11.41
C GLY A 601 -17.68 -64.81 -11.93
N LEU A 602 -18.76 -64.85 -11.12
CA LEU A 602 -20.03 -65.49 -11.49
C LEU A 602 -20.65 -64.87 -12.75
N ALA A 603 -20.50 -63.56 -12.95
CA ALA A 603 -20.94 -62.90 -14.18
C ALA A 603 -20.18 -63.40 -15.42
N ARG A 604 -18.85 -63.60 -15.32
CA ARG A 604 -18.04 -64.15 -16.42
C ARG A 604 -18.39 -65.60 -16.70
N ASP A 605 -18.59 -66.41 -15.67
CA ASP A 605 -18.97 -67.82 -15.83
C ASP A 605 -20.34 -67.96 -16.48
N ALA A 606 -21.33 -67.17 -16.02
CA ALA A 606 -22.67 -67.14 -16.64
C ALA A 606 -22.62 -66.70 -18.11
N ALA A 607 -21.76 -65.73 -18.45
CA ALA A 607 -21.57 -65.29 -19.82
C ALA A 607 -20.90 -66.38 -20.70
N ALA A 608 -19.95 -67.14 -20.15
CA ALA A 608 -19.32 -68.26 -20.84
C ALA A 608 -20.32 -69.39 -21.14
N VAL A 609 -21.18 -69.74 -20.16
CA VAL A 609 -22.26 -70.73 -20.35
C VAL A 609 -23.28 -70.24 -21.38
N ALA A 610 -23.67 -68.95 -21.33
CA ALA A 610 -24.57 -68.36 -22.32
C ALA A 610 -23.98 -68.44 -23.75
N ALA A 611 -22.69 -68.16 -23.91
CA ALA A 611 -22.01 -68.29 -25.20
C ALA A 611 -22.00 -69.74 -25.73
N ARG A 612 -21.91 -70.73 -24.83
CA ARG A 612 -21.99 -72.16 -25.18
C ARG A 612 -23.40 -72.56 -25.60
N ILE A 613 -24.43 -72.10 -24.88
CA ILE A 613 -25.84 -72.28 -25.25
C ILE A 613 -26.09 -71.73 -26.67
N ASP A 614 -25.62 -70.51 -26.95
CA ASP A 614 -25.77 -69.90 -28.28
C ASP A 614 -25.05 -70.69 -29.38
N ALA A 615 -23.90 -71.30 -29.07
CA ALA A 615 -23.16 -72.15 -30.00
C ALA A 615 -23.94 -73.43 -30.33
N LEU A 616 -24.57 -74.05 -29.33
CA LEU A 616 -25.42 -75.23 -29.52
C LEU A 616 -26.67 -74.89 -30.35
N PHE A 617 -27.35 -73.78 -30.08
CA PHE A 617 -28.49 -73.35 -30.91
C PHE A 617 -28.13 -73.15 -32.38
N ARG A 618 -26.96 -72.53 -32.65
CA ARG A 618 -26.45 -72.39 -34.02
C ARG A 618 -26.16 -73.75 -34.67
N ASP A 619 -25.63 -74.70 -33.90
CA ASP A 619 -25.34 -76.04 -34.41
C ASP A 619 -26.63 -76.82 -34.69
N GLN A 620 -27.63 -76.77 -33.80
CA GLN A 620 -28.94 -77.38 -34.02
C GLN A 620 -29.61 -76.86 -35.29
N GLU A 621 -29.55 -75.56 -35.56
CA GLU A 621 -30.09 -74.97 -36.79
C GLU A 621 -29.36 -75.53 -38.03
N ARG A 622 -28.03 -75.62 -37.98
CA ARG A 622 -27.22 -76.24 -39.04
C ARG A 622 -27.60 -77.71 -39.23
N VAL A 623 -27.80 -78.47 -38.16
CA VAL A 623 -28.19 -79.88 -38.22
C VAL A 623 -29.60 -80.04 -38.79
N ARG A 624 -30.58 -79.21 -38.37
CA ARG A 624 -31.96 -79.20 -38.89
C ARG A 624 -32.00 -78.88 -40.39
N GLN A 625 -31.20 -77.91 -40.85
CA GLN A 625 -31.05 -77.59 -42.27
C GLN A 625 -30.47 -78.76 -43.08
N ASN A 626 -29.42 -79.41 -42.56
CA ASN A 626 -28.83 -80.60 -43.21
C ASN A 626 -29.81 -81.77 -43.26
N MET A 627 -30.60 -81.99 -42.21
CA MET A 627 -31.61 -83.05 -42.14
C MET A 627 -32.75 -82.88 -43.15
N ALA A 628 -33.10 -81.63 -43.51
CA ALA A 628 -34.16 -81.37 -44.48
C ALA A 628 -33.87 -81.95 -45.88
N ALA A 629 -32.60 -82.16 -46.23
CA ALA A 629 -32.16 -82.73 -47.50
C ALA A 629 -31.94 -84.25 -47.48
N LEU A 630 -32.13 -84.92 -46.34
CA LEU A 630 -31.82 -86.35 -46.16
C LEU A 630 -33.07 -87.23 -46.14
N ASP A 631 -32.94 -88.47 -46.65
CA ASP A 631 -33.97 -89.50 -46.51
C ASP A 631 -34.14 -89.90 -45.04
N ARG A 632 -35.38 -89.95 -44.56
CA ARG A 632 -35.74 -90.23 -43.16
C ARG A 632 -35.33 -91.63 -42.68
N ASN A 633 -35.15 -92.59 -43.58
CA ASN A 633 -34.73 -93.95 -43.26
C ASN A 633 -33.20 -94.12 -43.27
N SER A 634 -32.46 -93.10 -43.76
CA SER A 634 -31.01 -93.14 -43.85
C SER A 634 -30.35 -93.24 -42.47
N THR A 635 -29.22 -93.95 -42.41
CA THR A 635 -28.42 -94.07 -41.18
C THR A 635 -27.92 -92.71 -40.69
N LEU A 636 -27.65 -91.77 -41.61
CA LEU A 636 -27.20 -90.42 -41.28
C LEU A 636 -28.31 -89.58 -40.63
N TYR A 637 -29.56 -89.69 -41.10
CA TYR A 637 -30.71 -89.00 -40.48
C TYR A 637 -30.93 -89.44 -39.04
N ARG A 638 -30.83 -90.74 -38.75
CA ARG A 638 -30.92 -91.29 -37.39
C ARG A 638 -29.80 -90.80 -36.46
N ARG A 639 -28.59 -90.62 -36.99
CA ARG A 639 -27.47 -90.06 -36.23
C ARG A 639 -27.69 -88.59 -35.86
N TYR A 640 -28.12 -87.76 -36.80
CA TYR A 640 -28.42 -86.35 -36.52
C TYR A 640 -29.61 -86.17 -35.56
N LEU A 641 -30.61 -87.05 -35.62
CA LEU A 641 -31.69 -87.05 -34.63
C LEU A 641 -31.16 -87.34 -33.21
N ALA A 642 -30.27 -88.32 -33.06
CA ALA A 642 -29.63 -88.62 -31.78
C ALA A 642 -28.69 -87.49 -31.31
N ASP A 643 -27.97 -86.84 -32.23
CA ASP A 643 -27.13 -85.67 -31.91
C ASP A 643 -28.02 -84.50 -31.43
N LEU A 644 -29.18 -84.25 -32.06
CA LEU A 644 -30.13 -83.23 -31.60
C LEU A 644 -30.70 -83.55 -30.21
N GLU A 645 -31.08 -84.81 -29.96
CA GLU A 645 -31.57 -85.26 -28.64
C GLU A 645 -30.52 -85.03 -27.55
N SER A 646 -29.25 -85.41 -27.82
CA SER A 646 -28.14 -85.14 -26.91
C SER A 646 -27.87 -83.65 -26.71
N GLN A 647 -28.07 -82.82 -27.73
CA GLN A 647 -27.92 -81.35 -27.62
C GLN A 647 -29.05 -80.71 -26.82
N GLU A 648 -30.29 -81.22 -26.90
CA GLU A 648 -31.40 -80.76 -26.06
C GLU A 648 -31.16 -81.09 -24.58
N ASP A 649 -30.62 -82.27 -24.28
CA ASP A 649 -30.21 -82.64 -22.93
C ASP A 649 -29.08 -81.72 -22.40
N GLU A 650 -28.03 -81.48 -23.21
CA GLU A 650 -26.94 -80.55 -22.85
C GLU A 650 -27.43 -79.11 -22.68
N LEU A 651 -28.37 -78.65 -23.53
CA LEU A 651 -29.00 -77.33 -23.40
C LEU A 651 -29.79 -77.19 -22.10
N ALA A 652 -30.52 -78.23 -21.69
CA ALA A 652 -31.26 -78.23 -20.43
C ALA A 652 -30.31 -78.13 -19.22
N GLU A 653 -29.20 -78.87 -19.24
CA GLU A 653 -28.15 -78.80 -18.21
C GLU A 653 -27.49 -77.41 -18.16
N LEU A 654 -27.04 -76.89 -19.30
CA LEU A 654 -26.40 -75.56 -19.38
C LEU A 654 -27.36 -74.42 -19.01
N ALA A 655 -28.64 -74.53 -19.36
CA ALA A 655 -29.65 -73.55 -18.95
C ALA A 655 -29.82 -73.52 -17.43
N ALA A 656 -29.90 -74.69 -16.79
CA ALA A 656 -29.96 -74.81 -15.34
C ALA A 656 -28.68 -74.28 -14.66
N GLU A 657 -27.51 -74.58 -15.23
CA GLU A 657 -26.22 -74.06 -14.75
C GLU A 657 -26.15 -72.53 -14.85
N ARG A 658 -26.51 -71.95 -15.99
CA ARG A 658 -26.57 -70.49 -16.18
C ARG A 658 -27.50 -69.84 -15.17
N ASP A 659 -28.69 -70.38 -14.97
CA ASP A 659 -29.68 -69.80 -14.06
C ASP A 659 -29.18 -69.84 -12.61
N SER A 660 -28.51 -70.93 -12.21
CA SER A 660 -27.82 -71.05 -10.92
C SER A 660 -26.72 -69.99 -10.77
N LEU A 661 -25.87 -69.81 -11.78
CA LEU A 661 -24.80 -68.79 -11.76
C LEU A 661 -25.36 -67.36 -11.70
N VAL A 662 -26.45 -67.07 -12.42
CA VAL A 662 -27.13 -65.77 -12.39
C VAL A 662 -27.75 -65.50 -11.01
N GLN A 663 -28.41 -66.50 -10.40
CA GLN A 663 -28.93 -66.38 -9.04
C GLN A 663 -27.81 -66.18 -8.01
N ALA A 664 -26.73 -66.95 -8.11
CA ALA A 664 -25.57 -66.80 -7.23
C ALA A 664 -24.91 -65.42 -7.37
N ARG A 665 -24.80 -64.90 -8.59
CA ARG A 665 -24.30 -63.53 -8.85
C ARG A 665 -25.19 -62.50 -8.17
N ARG A 666 -26.51 -62.62 -8.33
CA ARG A 666 -27.47 -61.69 -7.73
C ARG A 666 -27.37 -61.70 -6.21
N ALA A 667 -27.31 -62.88 -5.60
CA ALA A 667 -27.13 -63.00 -4.15
C ALA A 667 -25.80 -62.38 -3.67
N ALA A 668 -24.71 -62.55 -4.41
CA ALA A 668 -23.43 -61.91 -4.10
C ALA A 668 -23.48 -60.37 -4.23
N GLN A 669 -24.25 -59.86 -5.20
CA GLN A 669 -24.47 -58.42 -5.36
C GLN A 669 -25.35 -57.84 -4.25
N GLU A 670 -26.45 -58.51 -3.91
CA GLU A 670 -27.33 -58.08 -2.81
C GLU A 670 -26.56 -58.06 -1.47
N ALA A 671 -25.73 -59.07 -1.20
CA ALA A 671 -24.87 -59.08 -0.01
C ALA A 671 -23.85 -57.92 0.01
N LEU A 672 -23.32 -57.52 -1.15
CA LEU A 672 -22.43 -56.36 -1.27
C LEU A 672 -23.18 -55.06 -1.01
N ASP A 673 -24.36 -54.90 -1.61
CA ASP A 673 -25.19 -53.70 -1.47
C ASP A 673 -25.68 -53.53 -0.02
N ASP A 674 -26.09 -54.63 0.64
CA ASP A 674 -26.49 -54.66 2.05
C ASP A 674 -25.34 -54.27 2.99
N LEU A 675 -24.13 -54.78 2.72
CA LEU A 675 -22.94 -54.41 3.50
C LEU A 675 -22.62 -52.92 3.36
N LEU A 676 -22.70 -52.37 2.14
CA LEU A 676 -22.49 -50.94 1.89
C LEU A 676 -23.57 -50.08 2.56
N ALA A 677 -24.84 -50.51 2.54
CA ALA A 677 -25.93 -49.81 3.18
C ALA A 677 -25.80 -49.80 4.72
N GLY A 678 -25.45 -50.95 5.33
CA GLY A 678 -25.25 -51.04 6.77
C GLY A 678 -24.10 -50.16 7.28
N LEU A 679 -23.04 -50.01 6.49
CA LEU A 679 -21.94 -49.08 6.80
C LEU A 679 -22.38 -47.61 6.76
N ALA A 680 -23.31 -47.24 5.89
CA ALA A 680 -23.83 -45.88 5.81
C ALA A 680 -24.76 -45.53 6.98
N GLU A 681 -25.61 -46.47 7.40
CA GLU A 681 -26.53 -46.28 8.54
C GLU A 681 -25.78 -46.16 9.87
N ALA A 682 -24.71 -46.93 10.05
CA ALA A 682 -23.88 -46.93 11.26
C ALA A 682 -23.15 -45.61 11.55
N ALA A 683 -23.12 -44.65 10.62
CA ALA A 683 -22.56 -43.31 10.86
C ALA A 683 -23.59 -42.21 11.09
N THR A 684 -24.89 -42.52 10.99
CA THR A 684 -25.96 -41.59 11.34
C THR A 684 -26.42 -41.71 12.80
N GLU A 685 -25.96 -42.73 13.52
CA GLU A 685 -26.02 -42.87 14.99
C GLU A 685 -24.74 -42.38 15.65
#